data_AF-F7KZI3-F1
#
_entry.id   AF-F7KZI3-F1
#
_cell.length_a   1.000
_cell.length_b   1.000
_cell.length_c   1.000
_cell.angle_alpha   90.00
_cell.angle_beta   90.00
_cell.angle_gamma   90.00
#
_symmetry.space_group_name_H-M   'P 1'
#
loop_
_entity.id
_entity.type
_entity.pdbx_description
1 polymer ?
#
loop_
_entity_poly.entity_id
_entity_poly.type
_entity_poly.pdbx_seq_one_letter_code
_entity_poly.pdbx_strand_id
1 'polypeptide(L)'
;MTGLKLELIQLMEQGDQVVKSPWASWQFGLNYMYSDWRGTYKGRGDKSKKYPYEGVFVRESGENEINRYVSSESSFYSKLPKSTNPYSASSNARQGLTGYGIASTIPVPEPIVDLELNAAINPKVVNKADLNLVPKTANKPTLPEPVRFSPIDPNIVPPDDPALPVPPTFSVILGADCNSNCNSYDWRNGGGTTPRQRTKNGFLPNALSNQNTTAWLHYTWRDGNVTPAEQSYAFKMYAEETTSDINSPQGTLVAGNTTPSGNTYYFNSYNFGNEFGSPISDPQDITPTLNKNKQYFFIGGSRFWEIDNLASGSRIFPSDKTLNLGGILTLGLVSQQNGVTLKNAGTITDVKEKDEAYIKNMPYDTTGAGAGKYKTIYGPADSVYHVKRSDDGYVGYKVGIAQVYENGDGYSQANQILENAGTISFFGKRSIGMYTYIPNDHSYAIMQNDKGANITLSGEESYGMKFASKAEPRASMINNGTITLQKNPNGNDRANNSAAMAVMEDKSVLNKVSLGTGKAVNNGTINLTDVQNSSGAFINIDSDITNDTNGKINISSTIAKMAHNQAVNVGMRADAGTNNGGTNKATVINKGTISLDGSFAMGMLANGAKLTNTGTITTTANKTISNGIGVAGVNNANIENTGIIKLTGTGDTNNIGVYLKSSTGTVGATGTPSIDVSGNNSIGVFTVNNSTLAMRGNVKVSGNGISGIVAKDNSKVTLNGPANVTVDNNGSVSSPVGTRGSYGVVVQGSSSKFEGNDTTVNAKITNPESIGMYSEGSLTVSKANITATNGALNFFANNGKIEIRNGGTTETGQKSLLFYAKGANANIRLSGGTLNATIKGGSTPSTRGTAFYYEGTGNTFNKTAIETYFKTTFGDGLGNSTLGHLNLNMEAGSRLFVASKVKMDLTNTAASKLTTGLTGGPNISGSGYKTFMLYLSELTVDNTVNLDNATDPYNELEIANSSIINKNTMSGSKNRQVAMAQENGKDTHSVPFPASQVKLTNDASGKINLTGEETTGMYAKRGQIDNKGEISVGKKSTAIYLEDDDLGTSAT
;
A
#
# COMPACT_ATOMS: atom_id res chain seq x y z
N MET A 1 2.91 -23.10 28.98
CA MET A 1 2.74 -23.35 27.53
C MET A 1 1.26 -23.28 27.24
N THR A 2 0.83 -22.10 26.83
CA THR A 2 -0.56 -21.62 26.89
C THR A 2 -0.79 -20.81 25.61
N GLY A 3 -0.48 -21.41 24.46
CA GLY A 3 -0.35 -20.64 23.22
C GLY A 3 -0.37 -21.46 21.92
N LEU A 4 -1.01 -22.63 21.92
CA LEU A 4 -1.29 -23.41 20.69
C LEU A 4 -2.73 -23.94 20.70
N LYS A 5 -3.65 -23.15 21.26
CA LYS A 5 -5.08 -23.45 21.31
C LYS A 5 -5.79 -22.32 20.56
N LEU A 6 -6.02 -22.56 19.27
CA LEU A 6 -6.65 -21.75 18.21
C LEU A 6 -5.71 -21.92 17.02
N GLU A 7 -5.79 -23.04 16.29
CA GLU A 7 -6.61 -23.06 15.08
C GLU A 7 -6.71 -24.51 14.54
N LEU A 8 -7.33 -25.45 15.29
CA LEU A 8 -7.75 -26.75 14.74
C LEU A 8 -8.79 -27.48 15.62
N ILE A 9 -9.72 -26.75 16.25
CA ILE A 9 -10.79 -27.32 17.10
C ILE A 9 -12.19 -27.19 16.44
N GLN A 10 -12.31 -26.61 15.25
CA GLN A 10 -13.61 -26.46 14.57
C GLN A 10 -13.84 -27.39 13.37
N LEU A 11 -13.04 -28.44 13.16
CA LEU A 11 -13.24 -29.35 12.03
C LEU A 11 -13.21 -30.86 12.33
N MET A 12 -13.25 -31.31 13.59
CA MET A 12 -13.38 -32.75 13.88
C MET A 12 -14.25 -33.02 15.11
N GLU A 13 -15.54 -33.27 14.90
CA GLU A 13 -16.33 -34.12 15.81
C GLU A 13 -15.98 -35.59 15.53
N GLN A 14 -14.84 -36.05 16.04
CA GLN A 14 -14.56 -37.46 16.27
C GLN A 14 -13.26 -37.62 17.08
N GLY A 15 -13.40 -37.83 18.39
CA GLY A 15 -12.51 -38.64 19.24
C GLY A 15 -11.02 -38.25 19.38
N ASP A 16 -10.56 -38.12 20.63
CA ASP A 16 -9.17 -37.88 21.00
C ASP A 16 -8.23 -39.06 20.63
N GLN A 17 -7.63 -39.05 19.44
CA GLN A 17 -6.38 -39.78 19.16
C GLN A 17 -5.55 -39.09 18.06
N VAL A 18 -4.37 -38.58 18.45
CA VAL A 18 -3.29 -38.22 17.50
C VAL A 18 -2.15 -39.20 17.74
N VAL A 19 -1.87 -40.06 16.76
CA VAL A 19 -0.68 -40.92 16.78
C VAL A 19 0.47 -40.14 16.15
N LYS A 20 1.51 -39.83 16.94
CA LYS A 20 2.82 -39.44 16.41
C LYS A 20 3.85 -40.52 16.78
N SER A 21 4.34 -41.24 15.78
CA SER A 21 5.51 -42.12 15.94
C SER A 21 6.80 -41.32 15.67
N PRO A 22 7.81 -41.36 16.54
CA PRO A 22 9.15 -40.87 16.22
C PRO A 22 9.87 -41.82 15.24
N TRP A 23 10.77 -41.27 14.42
CA TRP A 23 11.45 -41.90 13.28
C TRP A 23 12.24 -43.21 13.58
N ALA A 24 12.39 -43.60 14.85
CA ALA A 24 13.09 -44.83 15.24
C ALA A 24 12.19 -46.09 15.26
N SER A 25 10.87 -46.00 15.07
CA SER A 25 9.95 -47.15 15.20
C SER A 25 9.63 -47.93 13.90
N TRP A 26 10.23 -47.56 12.77
CA TRP A 26 9.88 -48.12 11.44
C TRP A 26 10.50 -49.49 11.11
N GLN A 27 11.37 -50.06 11.94
CA GLN A 27 11.98 -51.38 11.67
C GLN A 27 11.44 -52.55 12.52
N PHE A 28 10.66 -52.31 13.58
CA PHE A 28 10.18 -53.40 14.45
C PHE A 28 8.72 -53.31 14.93
N GLY A 29 7.92 -52.36 14.42
CA GLY A 29 6.46 -52.36 14.64
C GLY A 29 6.03 -52.34 16.11
N LEU A 30 6.72 -51.59 16.98
CA LEU A 30 6.36 -51.45 18.39
C LEU A 30 5.59 -50.14 18.65
N ASN A 31 4.34 -50.26 19.10
CA ASN A 31 3.54 -49.18 19.69
C ASN A 31 3.42 -49.40 21.20
N TYR A 32 3.73 -48.38 22.01
CA TYR A 32 3.46 -48.40 23.44
C TYR A 32 2.06 -47.84 23.71
N MET A 33 1.20 -48.66 24.33
CA MET A 33 -0.07 -48.22 24.89
C MET A 33 0.06 -48.16 26.42
N TYR A 34 -0.18 -46.98 26.99
CA TYR A 34 -0.36 -46.81 28.43
C TYR A 34 -1.82 -46.47 28.72
N SER A 35 -2.56 -47.39 29.33
CA SER A 35 -3.49 -47.10 30.44
C SER A 35 -4.22 -48.36 30.90
N ASP A 36 -4.08 -48.63 32.19
CA ASP A 36 -4.86 -49.54 33.00
C ASP A 36 -6.25 -48.91 33.25
N TRP A 37 -7.32 -49.54 32.75
CA TRP A 37 -8.69 -49.17 33.08
C TRP A 37 -9.44 -50.40 33.61
N ARG A 38 -9.37 -50.57 34.93
CA ARG A 38 -10.28 -51.39 35.75
C ARG A 38 -11.69 -50.77 35.81
N GLY A 39 -12.33 -50.58 34.66
CA GLY A 39 -13.68 -50.05 34.56
C GLY A 39 -14.35 -50.48 33.25
N THR A 40 -15.61 -50.90 33.34
CA THR A 40 -16.41 -51.34 32.20
C THR A 40 -16.54 -50.22 31.16
N TYR A 41 -16.11 -50.51 29.93
CA TYR A 41 -16.16 -49.63 28.76
C TYR A 41 -17.53 -48.92 28.61
N LYS A 42 -17.51 -47.60 28.35
CA LYS A 42 -18.72 -46.78 28.12
C LYS A 42 -19.55 -47.42 27.00
N GLY A 43 -20.72 -47.96 27.38
CA GLY A 43 -21.64 -48.66 26.49
C GLY A 43 -22.05 -50.08 26.92
N ARG A 44 -21.43 -50.68 27.95
CA ARG A 44 -21.83 -52.02 28.47
C ARG A 44 -22.65 -52.01 29.76
N GLY A 45 -22.66 -50.95 30.56
CA GLY A 45 -23.46 -50.86 31.80
C GLY A 45 -24.96 -50.61 31.57
N ASP A 46 -25.30 -50.06 30.40
CA ASP A 46 -26.64 -49.58 30.10
C ASP A 46 -27.53 -50.68 29.51
N LYS A 47 -26.97 -51.87 29.22
CA LYS A 47 -27.63 -52.91 28.40
C LYS A 47 -28.89 -53.47 29.06
N SER A 48 -28.92 -53.68 30.38
CA SER A 48 -30.12 -54.16 31.08
C SER A 48 -31.20 -53.08 31.27
N LYS A 49 -30.84 -51.78 31.22
CA LYS A 49 -31.80 -50.66 31.19
C LYS A 49 -32.28 -50.31 29.77
N LYS A 50 -31.44 -50.50 28.74
CA LYS A 50 -31.75 -50.22 27.32
C LYS A 50 -32.35 -51.41 26.56
N TYR A 51 -32.18 -52.64 27.03
CA TYR A 51 -32.70 -53.87 26.42
C TYR A 51 -33.38 -54.75 27.49
N PRO A 52 -34.58 -54.36 27.96
CA PRO A 52 -35.29 -55.11 29.00
C PRO A 52 -35.88 -56.47 28.54
N TYR A 53 -35.55 -56.95 27.33
CA TYR A 53 -36.32 -58.00 26.66
C TYR A 53 -35.43 -59.06 25.98
N GLU A 54 -35.55 -60.33 26.39
CA GLU A 54 -34.83 -61.49 25.83
C GLU A 54 -35.79 -62.66 25.49
N GLY A 55 -36.88 -62.40 24.73
CA GLY A 55 -37.84 -63.45 24.36
C GLY A 55 -38.43 -63.34 22.95
N VAL A 56 -39.18 -64.37 22.53
CA VAL A 56 -39.87 -64.43 21.23
C VAL A 56 -41.18 -63.63 21.29
N PHE A 57 -41.36 -62.71 20.35
CA PHE A 57 -42.57 -61.89 20.24
C PHE A 57 -43.77 -62.71 19.77
N VAL A 58 -44.89 -62.64 20.51
CA VAL A 58 -46.16 -63.33 20.19
C VAL A 58 -47.22 -62.33 19.69
N ARG A 59 -47.93 -62.69 18.62
CA ARG A 59 -49.07 -61.92 18.09
C ARG A 59 -50.35 -62.35 18.81
N GLU A 60 -51.22 -61.38 19.12
CA GLU A 60 -52.54 -61.67 19.69
C GLU A 60 -53.38 -62.46 18.65
N SER A 61 -54.03 -63.55 19.06
CA SER A 61 -54.73 -64.50 18.18
C SER A 61 -55.99 -65.05 18.85
N GLY A 62 -56.93 -65.60 18.07
CA GLY A 62 -58.17 -66.18 18.60
C GLY A 62 -59.26 -65.12 18.82
N GLU A 63 -60.09 -65.27 19.86
CA GLU A 63 -61.28 -64.43 20.11
C GLU A 63 -60.99 -62.92 20.25
N ASN A 64 -59.74 -62.53 20.53
CA ASN A 64 -59.30 -61.14 20.72
C ASN A 64 -58.52 -60.55 19.54
N GLU A 65 -58.51 -61.24 18.38
CA GLU A 65 -57.70 -60.85 17.23
C GLU A 65 -58.05 -59.45 16.66
N ILE A 66 -59.30 -59.02 16.84
CA ILE A 66 -59.80 -57.74 16.36
C ILE A 66 -59.23 -56.53 17.12
N ASN A 67 -58.74 -56.73 18.35
CA ASN A 67 -58.16 -55.67 19.17
C ASN A 67 -56.96 -55.01 18.50
N ARG A 68 -56.24 -55.74 17.63
CA ARG A 68 -55.08 -55.25 16.88
C ARG A 68 -55.42 -54.18 15.83
N TYR A 69 -56.70 -54.10 15.42
CA TYR A 69 -57.16 -53.21 14.34
C TYR A 69 -58.01 -52.03 14.85
N VAL A 70 -58.24 -51.93 16.15
CA VAL A 70 -58.94 -50.79 16.74
C VAL A 70 -57.95 -49.64 16.91
N SER A 71 -58.11 -48.59 16.10
CA SER A 71 -57.26 -47.38 16.12
C SER A 71 -57.26 -46.68 17.48
N SER A 72 -56.13 -46.08 17.88
CA SER A 72 -56.02 -45.27 19.10
C SER A 72 -56.95 -44.06 19.13
N GLU A 73 -57.34 -43.57 17.96
CA GLU A 73 -58.27 -42.45 17.78
C GLU A 73 -59.76 -42.89 17.79
N SER A 74 -60.03 -44.20 17.83
CA SER A 74 -61.40 -44.71 17.90
C SER A 74 -62.00 -44.53 19.30
N SER A 75 -63.26 -44.10 19.39
CA SER A 75 -63.99 -44.00 20.66
C SER A 75 -64.15 -45.34 21.40
N PHE A 76 -63.94 -46.47 20.70
CA PHE A 76 -63.93 -47.81 21.28
C PHE A 76 -62.56 -48.25 21.82
N TYR A 77 -61.47 -47.54 21.51
CA TYR A 77 -60.12 -47.88 21.97
C TYR A 77 -59.96 -47.85 23.49
N SER A 78 -60.67 -46.93 24.15
CA SER A 78 -60.70 -46.81 25.62
C SER A 78 -61.37 -48.01 26.30
N LYS A 79 -62.14 -48.82 25.55
CA LYS A 79 -62.83 -50.02 26.04
C LYS A 79 -62.01 -51.31 25.88
N LEU A 80 -60.84 -51.25 25.21
CA LEU A 80 -59.93 -52.40 25.13
C LEU A 80 -59.29 -52.68 26.50
N PRO A 81 -59.26 -53.94 26.98
CA PRO A 81 -58.58 -54.29 28.21
C PRO A 81 -57.08 -54.02 28.06
N LYS A 82 -56.44 -53.28 28.99
CA LYS A 82 -55.02 -52.92 28.90
C LYS A 82 -54.12 -53.96 29.61
N SER A 83 -52.95 -54.23 29.04
CA SER A 83 -51.98 -55.25 29.46
C SER A 83 -50.56 -54.69 29.49
N THR A 84 -49.78 -55.11 30.48
CA THR A 84 -48.34 -54.81 30.64
C THR A 84 -47.46 -55.96 30.14
N ASN A 85 -48.02 -56.98 29.49
CA ASN A 85 -47.28 -58.16 29.04
C ASN A 85 -46.19 -57.76 28.03
N PRO A 86 -44.89 -57.94 28.36
CA PRO A 86 -43.80 -57.48 27.52
C PRO A 86 -43.66 -58.28 26.22
N TYR A 87 -44.30 -59.46 26.11
CA TYR A 87 -44.16 -60.35 24.94
C TYR A 87 -45.14 -60.09 23.78
N SER A 88 -46.14 -59.21 23.94
CA SER A 88 -47.30 -59.09 23.03
C SER A 88 -47.10 -58.11 21.86
N ALA A 89 -46.18 -58.36 20.93
CA ALA A 89 -45.64 -57.39 19.95
C ALA A 89 -46.60 -56.65 19.02
N SER A 90 -47.85 -57.09 18.80
CA SER A 90 -48.77 -56.47 17.84
C SER A 90 -50.17 -56.15 18.39
N SER A 91 -50.31 -55.94 19.71
CA SER A 91 -51.57 -55.56 20.33
C SER A 91 -51.66 -54.06 20.65
N ASN A 92 -52.85 -53.49 20.46
CA ASN A 92 -53.25 -52.13 20.83
C ASN A 92 -53.74 -52.03 22.29
N ALA A 93 -53.80 -53.16 22.99
CA ALA A 93 -54.14 -53.29 24.40
C ALA A 93 -52.99 -52.94 25.36
N ARG A 94 -51.99 -52.11 24.99
CA ARG A 94 -50.76 -51.95 25.80
C ARG A 94 -50.74 -50.72 26.71
N GLN A 95 -50.17 -50.89 27.90
CA GLN A 95 -49.99 -49.82 28.89
C GLN A 95 -48.64 -49.98 29.61
N GLY A 96 -47.88 -48.89 29.75
CA GLY A 96 -46.67 -48.84 30.61
C GLY A 96 -45.36 -49.38 30.01
N LEU A 97 -45.29 -49.67 28.71
CA LEU A 97 -44.06 -50.12 28.03
C LEU A 97 -43.45 -48.96 27.21
N THR A 98 -42.18 -48.61 27.44
CA THR A 98 -41.53 -47.41 26.88
C THR A 98 -40.77 -47.63 25.56
N GLY A 99 -40.73 -48.85 25.02
CA GLY A 99 -40.10 -49.17 23.73
C GLY A 99 -39.67 -50.64 23.60
N TYR A 100 -39.23 -51.07 22.42
CA TYR A 100 -38.74 -52.44 22.16
C TYR A 100 -37.21 -52.49 22.16
N GLY A 101 -36.58 -51.92 23.18
CA GLY A 101 -35.13 -51.74 23.24
C GLY A 101 -34.64 -50.48 22.53
N ILE A 102 -33.64 -50.59 21.65
CA ILE A 102 -33.04 -49.45 20.90
C ILE A 102 -33.90 -48.88 19.75
N ALA A 103 -35.03 -49.50 19.45
CA ALA A 103 -36.00 -48.98 18.49
C ALA A 103 -37.24 -48.46 19.22
N SER A 104 -37.53 -47.17 19.07
CA SER A 104 -38.84 -46.61 19.35
C SER A 104 -39.70 -46.73 18.08
N THR A 105 -40.96 -47.16 18.25
CA THR A 105 -41.92 -47.16 17.13
C THR A 105 -42.72 -45.88 17.20
N ILE A 106 -42.70 -45.07 16.14
CA ILE A 106 -43.66 -43.98 15.96
C ILE A 106 -44.94 -44.64 15.42
N PRO A 107 -46.10 -44.50 16.09
CA PRO A 107 -47.36 -44.97 15.53
C PRO A 107 -47.62 -44.20 14.23
N VAL A 108 -47.68 -44.91 13.12
CA VAL A 108 -48.13 -44.35 11.84
C VAL A 108 -49.57 -44.84 11.67
N PRO A 109 -50.58 -43.97 11.84
CA PRO A 109 -51.96 -44.34 11.56
C PRO A 109 -52.08 -44.69 10.07
N GLU A 110 -52.65 -45.86 9.75
CA GLU A 110 -53.04 -46.13 8.37
C GLU A 110 -54.17 -45.15 7.97
N PRO A 111 -54.20 -44.67 6.72
CA PRO A 111 -55.27 -43.79 6.24
C PRO A 111 -56.62 -44.48 6.40
N ILE A 112 -57.65 -43.72 6.80
CA ILE A 112 -59.03 -44.23 6.90
C ILE A 112 -59.44 -44.73 5.51
N VAL A 113 -59.71 -46.02 5.40
CA VAL A 113 -60.26 -46.63 4.19
C VAL A 113 -61.78 -46.58 4.30
N ASP A 114 -62.43 -45.82 3.42
CA ASP A 114 -63.89 -45.82 3.30
C ASP A 114 -64.36 -47.20 2.83
N LEU A 115 -65.30 -47.78 3.58
CA LEU A 115 -65.98 -49.00 3.19
C LEU A 115 -67.27 -48.63 2.42
N GLU A 116 -67.17 -48.59 1.09
CA GLU A 116 -68.32 -48.36 0.23
C GLU A 116 -69.20 -49.63 0.14
N LEU A 117 -70.40 -49.59 0.70
CA LEU A 117 -71.43 -50.62 0.47
C LEU A 117 -72.24 -50.24 -0.78
N ASN A 118 -71.88 -50.78 -1.93
CA ASN A 118 -72.68 -50.63 -3.15
C ASN A 118 -73.78 -51.71 -3.22
N ALA A 119 -75.03 -51.29 -3.17
CA ALA A 119 -76.14 -52.06 -3.73
C ALA A 119 -76.08 -51.96 -5.27
N ALA A 120 -76.10 -53.12 -5.93
CA ALA A 120 -75.89 -53.22 -7.37
C ALA A 120 -76.94 -52.48 -8.20
N ILE A 121 -76.49 -51.62 -9.11
CA ILE A 121 -77.11 -51.40 -10.42
C ILE A 121 -75.99 -51.45 -11.46
N ASN A 122 -76.16 -52.29 -12.49
CA ASN A 122 -75.18 -52.58 -13.53
C ASN A 122 -75.48 -51.79 -14.81
N PRO A 123 -74.68 -50.76 -15.20
CA PRO A 123 -74.60 -50.34 -16.59
C PRO A 123 -73.50 -51.12 -17.31
N LYS A 124 -73.85 -51.69 -18.47
CA LYS A 124 -72.93 -52.24 -19.45
C LYS A 124 -71.85 -51.20 -19.78
N VAL A 125 -70.58 -51.52 -19.49
CA VAL A 125 -69.34 -50.78 -19.79
C VAL A 125 -68.90 -49.77 -18.71
N VAL A 126 -67.88 -50.15 -17.95
CA VAL A 126 -67.05 -49.25 -17.12
C VAL A 126 -65.65 -49.24 -17.71
N ASN A 127 -65.26 -48.12 -18.33
CA ASN A 127 -63.88 -47.86 -18.73
C ASN A 127 -63.12 -47.28 -17.53
N LYS A 128 -62.27 -48.08 -16.88
CA LYS A 128 -61.34 -47.62 -15.83
C LYS A 128 -60.01 -47.26 -16.48
N ALA A 129 -59.94 -46.07 -17.07
CA ALA A 129 -58.66 -45.43 -17.34
C ALA A 129 -58.24 -44.66 -16.08
N ASP A 130 -56.97 -44.74 -15.71
CA ASP A 130 -56.38 -43.85 -14.72
C ASP A 130 -56.72 -42.41 -15.08
N LEU A 131 -57.13 -41.61 -14.10
CA LEU A 131 -57.32 -40.18 -14.30
C LEU A 131 -55.93 -39.56 -14.50
N ASN A 132 -55.44 -39.58 -15.74
CA ASN A 132 -54.22 -38.89 -16.15
C ASN A 132 -54.51 -37.38 -16.16
N LEU A 133 -54.70 -36.82 -14.96
CA LEU A 133 -54.69 -35.38 -14.74
C LEU A 133 -53.26 -34.93 -14.99
N VAL A 134 -52.93 -34.61 -16.24
CA VAL A 134 -51.77 -33.79 -16.55
C VAL A 134 -51.97 -32.49 -15.75
N PRO A 135 -51.12 -32.18 -14.76
CA PRO A 135 -51.24 -30.93 -14.02
C PRO A 135 -51.30 -29.80 -15.04
N LYS A 136 -52.32 -28.93 -14.94
CA LYS A 136 -52.37 -27.75 -15.80
C LYS A 136 -51.08 -26.98 -15.58
N THR A 137 -50.29 -26.84 -16.64
CA THR A 137 -49.06 -26.05 -16.58
C THR A 137 -49.46 -24.59 -16.40
N ALA A 138 -49.29 -24.07 -15.19
CA ALA A 138 -49.58 -22.67 -14.91
C ALA A 138 -48.69 -21.77 -15.78
N ASN A 139 -49.26 -20.70 -16.31
CA ASN A 139 -48.48 -19.68 -17.01
C ASN A 139 -47.66 -18.90 -15.98
N LYS A 140 -46.37 -19.24 -15.87
CA LYS A 140 -45.40 -18.53 -15.04
C LYS A 140 -44.84 -17.34 -15.85
N PRO A 141 -44.99 -16.09 -15.39
CA PRO A 141 -44.42 -14.94 -16.08
C PRO A 141 -42.91 -14.86 -15.87
N THR A 142 -42.19 -14.28 -16.82
CA THR A 142 -40.81 -13.83 -16.59
C THR A 142 -40.86 -12.50 -15.86
N LEU A 143 -40.40 -12.48 -14.61
CA LEU A 143 -40.43 -11.29 -13.77
C LEU A 143 -39.13 -10.48 -13.87
N PRO A 144 -39.18 -9.16 -13.63
CA PRO A 144 -37.99 -8.34 -13.51
C PRO A 144 -37.02 -8.91 -12.46
N GLU A 145 -35.76 -9.10 -12.85
CA GLU A 145 -34.71 -9.39 -11.87
C GLU A 145 -34.53 -8.18 -10.94
N PRO A 146 -34.40 -8.39 -9.62
CA PRO A 146 -34.14 -7.30 -8.69
C PRO A 146 -32.82 -6.60 -9.02
N VAL A 147 -32.87 -5.30 -9.33
CA VAL A 147 -31.66 -4.47 -9.41
C VAL A 147 -31.40 -3.88 -8.03
N ARG A 148 -30.35 -4.34 -7.39
CA ARG A 148 -29.85 -3.79 -6.13
C ARG A 148 -28.46 -3.21 -6.34
N PHE A 149 -28.29 -1.95 -5.95
CA PHE A 149 -26.96 -1.37 -5.84
C PHE A 149 -26.42 -1.69 -4.46
N SER A 150 -25.32 -2.44 -4.43
CA SER A 150 -24.51 -2.64 -3.24
C SER A 150 -23.14 -2.04 -3.52
N PRO A 151 -23.00 -0.69 -3.49
CA PRO A 151 -21.74 -0.04 -3.81
C PRO A 151 -20.66 -0.54 -2.86
N ILE A 152 -19.46 -0.70 -3.42
CA ILE A 152 -18.28 -1.13 -2.66
C ILE A 152 -17.54 0.13 -2.22
N ASP A 153 -17.33 0.29 -0.92
CA ASP A 153 -16.57 1.41 -0.39
C ASP A 153 -15.14 1.39 -0.93
N PRO A 154 -14.51 2.55 -1.20
CA PRO A 154 -13.18 2.57 -1.80
C PRO A 154 -12.12 1.81 -0.99
N ASN A 155 -11.49 0.81 -1.59
CA ASN A 155 -10.40 0.07 -0.96
C ASN A 155 -9.03 0.70 -1.32
N ILE A 156 -8.66 1.74 -0.57
CA ILE A 156 -7.39 2.46 -0.74
C ILE A 156 -6.53 2.26 0.51
N VAL A 157 -5.50 1.43 0.37
CA VAL A 157 -4.55 1.12 1.44
C VAL A 157 -3.32 2.03 1.30
N PRO A 158 -2.94 2.80 2.33
CA PRO A 158 -1.67 3.51 2.37
C PRO A 158 -0.50 2.53 2.19
N PRO A 159 0.58 2.91 1.47
CA PRO A 159 1.81 2.14 1.52
C PRO A 159 2.28 1.98 2.98
N ASP A 160 2.81 0.80 3.31
CA ASP A 160 3.52 0.61 4.56
C ASP A 160 4.72 1.57 4.62
N ASP A 161 5.05 2.03 5.82
CA ASP A 161 6.22 2.89 5.99
C ASP A 161 7.47 2.10 5.56
N PRO A 162 8.21 2.58 4.54
CA PRO A 162 9.44 1.91 4.17
C PRO A 162 10.43 2.01 5.33
N ALA A 163 11.34 1.03 5.41
CA ALA A 163 12.52 1.19 6.26
C ALA A 163 13.35 2.31 5.62
N LEU A 164 13.16 3.53 6.11
CA LEU A 164 13.88 4.68 5.59
C LEU A 164 15.37 4.40 5.72
N PRO A 165 16.16 4.51 4.64
CA PRO A 165 17.58 4.20 4.68
C PRO A 165 18.27 4.86 5.87
N VAL A 166 18.98 4.12 6.70
CA VAL A 166 19.77 4.79 7.74
C VAL A 166 20.97 5.42 7.01
N PRO A 167 21.20 6.74 7.12
CA PRO A 167 22.40 7.34 6.55
C PRO A 167 23.63 6.66 7.15
N PRO A 168 24.71 6.39 6.39
CA PRO A 168 25.88 5.67 6.93
C PRO A 168 26.46 6.34 8.19
N THR A 169 26.40 5.71 9.35
CA THR A 169 26.78 6.38 10.61
C THR A 169 28.25 6.24 11.00
N PHE A 170 29.09 5.68 10.13
CA PHE A 170 30.52 5.52 10.43
C PHE A 170 31.27 6.86 10.37
N SER A 171 32.31 6.95 11.21
CA SER A 171 33.25 8.08 11.22
C SER A 171 34.65 7.58 10.87
N VAL A 172 35.37 8.39 10.10
CA VAL A 172 36.81 8.23 9.85
C VAL A 172 37.48 9.31 10.69
N ILE A 173 37.99 8.93 11.86
CA ILE A 173 38.60 9.87 12.80
C ILE A 173 40.08 10.02 12.40
N LEU A 174 40.49 11.25 12.10
CA LEU A 174 41.84 11.60 11.65
C LEU A 174 42.41 12.64 12.61
N GLY A 175 43.68 12.52 13.00
CA GLY A 175 44.40 13.50 13.81
C GLY A 175 45.61 14.03 13.07
N ALA A 176 46.08 15.22 13.37
CA ALA A 176 47.31 15.74 12.77
C ALA A 176 48.54 15.02 13.31
N ASP A 177 49.66 15.29 12.68
CA ASP A 177 51.01 14.88 13.06
C ASP A 177 51.95 16.07 12.99
N CYS A 178 53.21 15.85 13.35
CA CYS A 178 54.17 16.95 13.34
C CYS A 178 54.36 17.53 11.94
N ASN A 179 54.82 18.77 11.88
CA ASN A 179 55.11 19.53 10.66
C ASN A 179 56.13 18.79 9.74
N SER A 180 56.86 19.53 8.89
CA SER A 180 57.75 18.91 7.92
C SER A 180 58.98 18.22 8.54
N ASN A 181 59.30 17.01 8.07
CA ASN A 181 60.58 16.32 8.33
C ASN A 181 60.97 16.22 9.83
N CYS A 182 59.98 16.01 10.70
CA CYS A 182 60.19 15.85 12.14
C CYS A 182 59.74 14.48 12.66
N ASN A 183 60.15 14.19 13.89
CA ASN A 183 59.55 13.14 14.72
C ASN A 183 58.34 13.73 15.46
N SER A 184 57.28 12.95 15.65
CA SER A 184 56.16 13.39 16.48
C SER A 184 56.58 13.49 17.94
N TYR A 185 56.24 14.59 18.60
CA TYR A 185 56.66 14.89 19.96
C TYR A 185 55.50 15.45 20.80
N ASP A 186 55.48 15.15 22.10
CA ASP A 186 54.55 15.76 23.05
C ASP A 186 55.08 17.12 23.50
N TRP A 187 54.77 18.13 22.72
CA TRP A 187 55.27 19.49 22.94
C TRP A 187 54.54 20.21 24.07
N ARG A 188 53.28 19.84 24.34
CA ARG A 188 52.42 20.49 25.33
C ARG A 188 52.64 19.96 26.74
N ASN A 189 53.06 18.70 26.91
CA ASN A 189 53.28 18.07 28.23
C ASN A 189 54.75 17.74 28.53
N GLY A 190 55.69 18.30 27.77
CA GLY A 190 57.11 18.34 28.16
C GLY A 190 57.91 17.05 27.97
N GLY A 191 57.51 16.13 27.08
CA GLY A 191 58.40 15.04 26.65
C GLY A 191 57.76 13.80 26.03
N GLY A 192 58.57 13.11 25.21
CA GLY A 192 58.23 11.84 24.55
C GLY A 192 58.21 11.97 23.03
N THR A 193 59.13 11.30 22.35
CA THR A 193 59.30 11.38 20.89
C THR A 193 59.03 10.02 20.26
N THR A 194 58.16 9.97 19.26
CA THR A 194 58.00 8.79 18.40
C THR A 194 58.78 8.99 17.11
N PRO A 195 59.82 8.17 16.85
CA PRO A 195 60.73 8.42 15.75
C PRO A 195 60.07 8.12 14.40
N ARG A 196 60.25 9.04 13.45
CA ARG A 196 59.95 8.84 12.03
C ARG A 196 60.94 7.83 11.45
N GLN A 197 60.44 6.88 10.67
CA GLN A 197 61.27 5.81 10.11
C GLN A 197 60.96 5.57 8.64
N ARG A 198 61.96 5.24 7.85
CA ARG A 198 61.79 4.91 6.43
C ARG A 198 61.62 3.40 6.24
N THR A 199 60.84 3.00 5.24
CA THR A 199 60.85 1.61 4.72
C THR A 199 62.29 1.16 4.47
N LYS A 200 62.65 -0.04 4.95
CA LYS A 200 64.00 -0.60 4.82
C LYS A 200 64.41 -0.76 3.36
N ASN A 201 65.70 -0.55 3.08
CA ASN A 201 66.29 -0.94 1.79
C ASN A 201 66.07 -2.45 1.55
N GLY A 202 65.61 -2.81 0.36
CA GLY A 202 65.34 -4.21 -0.02
C GLY A 202 64.01 -4.79 0.47
N PHE A 203 63.17 -4.03 1.19
CA PHE A 203 61.83 -4.48 1.56
C PHE A 203 60.87 -4.55 0.36
N LEU A 204 61.05 -3.65 -0.62
CA LEU A 204 60.29 -3.60 -1.86
C LEU A 204 61.12 -4.19 -3.03
N PRO A 205 60.52 -4.97 -3.94
CA PRO A 205 59.12 -5.44 -3.94
C PRO A 205 58.86 -6.49 -2.84
N ASN A 206 57.61 -6.58 -2.36
CA ASN A 206 57.20 -7.49 -1.30
C ASN A 206 56.22 -8.56 -1.82
N ALA A 207 56.34 -9.82 -1.39
CA ALA A 207 55.46 -10.90 -1.85
C ALA A 207 54.00 -10.78 -1.36
N LEU A 208 53.74 -10.03 -0.29
CA LEU A 208 52.41 -9.84 0.29
C LEU A 208 51.66 -8.65 -0.33
N SER A 209 52.35 -7.69 -0.95
CA SER A 209 51.77 -6.44 -1.40
C SER A 209 52.45 -5.88 -2.64
N ASN A 210 51.66 -5.24 -3.49
CA ASN A 210 52.16 -4.55 -4.69
C ASN A 210 52.76 -3.18 -4.39
N GLN A 211 52.88 -2.78 -3.12
CA GLN A 211 53.47 -1.51 -2.70
C GLN A 211 54.75 -1.22 -3.49
N ASN A 212 54.78 -0.07 -4.17
CA ASN A 212 55.91 0.35 -4.99
C ASN A 212 56.43 1.74 -4.59
N THR A 213 55.86 2.30 -3.53
CA THR A 213 56.25 3.56 -2.91
C THR A 213 56.99 3.29 -1.61
N THR A 214 58.17 3.87 -1.43
CA THR A 214 58.83 3.88 -0.12
C THR A 214 58.01 4.78 0.80
N ALA A 215 57.69 4.32 2.00
CA ALA A 215 56.89 5.08 2.95
C ALA A 215 57.73 5.55 4.14
N TRP A 216 57.31 6.67 4.73
CA TRP A 216 57.65 7.05 6.08
C TRP A 216 56.61 6.48 7.04
N LEU A 217 57.06 5.73 8.04
CA LEU A 217 56.31 5.54 9.26
C LEU A 217 56.32 6.86 10.03
N HIS A 218 55.14 7.35 10.31
CA HIS A 218 54.89 8.55 11.10
C HIS A 218 53.79 8.26 12.12
N TYR A 219 53.57 9.20 13.04
CA TYR A 219 52.61 9.07 14.14
C TYR A 219 51.85 10.37 14.31
N THR A 220 50.55 10.28 14.61
CA THR A 220 49.79 11.48 14.98
C THR A 220 50.43 12.19 16.17
N TRP A 221 50.07 13.46 16.39
CA TRP A 221 50.51 14.22 17.55
C TRP A 221 50.30 13.43 18.84
N ARG A 222 51.06 13.79 19.87
CA ARG A 222 51.04 13.12 21.16
C ARG A 222 50.28 13.98 22.17
N ASP A 223 48.98 14.16 21.95
CA ASP A 223 48.10 15.02 22.76
C ASP A 223 46.68 14.47 22.93
N GLY A 224 46.58 13.24 23.45
CA GLY A 224 45.29 12.55 23.68
C GLY A 224 44.32 13.27 24.61
N ASN A 225 44.83 14.22 25.41
CA ASN A 225 44.02 15.02 26.33
C ASN A 225 43.22 16.12 25.61
N VAL A 226 43.73 16.63 24.49
CA VAL A 226 43.08 17.68 23.71
C VAL A 226 42.29 17.09 22.54
N THR A 227 42.87 16.13 21.81
CA THR A 227 42.15 15.44 20.74
C THR A 227 42.33 13.91 20.83
N PRO A 228 41.23 13.13 20.89
CA PRO A 228 41.33 11.67 20.97
C PRO A 228 42.00 10.99 19.76
N ALA A 229 42.22 11.72 18.66
CA ALA A 229 42.86 11.29 17.43
C ALA A 229 44.40 11.47 17.42
N GLU A 230 44.92 12.27 18.35
CA GLU A 230 46.35 12.60 18.47
C GLU A 230 46.92 11.86 19.67
N GLN A 231 47.10 10.54 19.55
CA GLN A 231 47.66 9.70 20.62
C GLN A 231 48.89 8.93 20.18
N SER A 232 49.68 9.51 19.27
CA SER A 232 50.79 8.83 18.60
C SER A 232 50.32 7.57 17.87
N TYR A 233 49.24 7.67 17.10
CA TYR A 233 48.77 6.58 16.27
C TYR A 233 49.63 6.46 15.01
N ALA A 234 50.18 5.27 14.79
CA ALA A 234 51.08 4.99 13.68
C ALA A 234 50.35 5.01 12.33
N PHE A 235 50.99 5.57 11.30
CA PHE A 235 50.53 5.58 9.92
C PHE A 235 51.70 5.66 8.91
N LYS A 236 51.41 5.37 7.65
CA LYS A 236 52.37 5.54 6.55
C LYS A 236 52.15 6.86 5.83
N MET A 237 53.22 7.48 5.35
CA MET A 237 53.19 8.69 4.52
C MET A 237 54.11 8.51 3.30
N TYR A 238 53.68 8.90 2.10
CA TYR A 238 54.54 8.84 0.90
C TYR A 238 55.26 10.15 0.60
N ALA A 239 54.56 11.29 0.61
CA ALA A 239 55.16 12.60 0.36
C ALA A 239 54.48 13.73 1.15
N GLU A 240 55.28 14.73 1.54
CA GLU A 240 54.86 15.93 2.27
C GLU A 240 55.18 17.22 1.48
N GLU A 241 54.76 18.40 1.95
CA GLU A 241 54.90 19.68 1.25
C GLU A 241 56.34 20.11 0.92
N THR A 242 57.32 19.68 1.72
CA THR A 242 58.75 19.98 1.51
C THR A 242 59.42 19.07 0.47
N THR A 243 58.68 18.10 -0.06
CA THR A 243 59.11 17.28 -1.19
C THR A 243 59.31 18.15 -2.43
N SER A 244 60.54 18.21 -2.95
CA SER A 244 60.93 19.08 -4.07
C SER A 244 60.08 18.87 -5.34
N ASP A 245 59.85 17.62 -5.70
CA ASP A 245 58.83 17.21 -6.68
C ASP A 245 57.89 16.18 -6.05
N ILE A 246 56.73 16.62 -5.59
CA ILE A 246 55.75 15.76 -4.94
C ILE A 246 55.13 14.70 -5.88
N ASN A 247 55.20 14.91 -7.19
CA ASN A 247 54.71 13.95 -8.19
C ASN A 247 55.70 12.80 -8.41
N SER A 248 56.98 13.10 -8.25
CA SER A 248 58.07 12.14 -8.32
C SER A 248 59.08 12.41 -7.18
N PRO A 249 58.74 12.09 -5.92
CA PRO A 249 59.60 12.35 -4.78
C PRO A 249 60.98 11.71 -4.98
N GLN A 250 62.03 12.53 -5.09
CA GLN A 250 63.43 12.13 -5.21
C GLN A 250 64.28 12.85 -4.14
N GLY A 251 65.31 12.18 -3.62
CA GLY A 251 66.31 12.80 -2.74
C GLY A 251 66.54 12.12 -1.39
N THR A 252 67.36 12.75 -0.54
CA THR A 252 67.80 12.26 0.78
C THR A 252 66.92 12.71 1.95
N LEU A 253 66.08 13.73 1.76
CA LEU A 253 65.15 14.29 2.74
C LEU A 253 63.69 13.80 2.55
N VAL A 254 63.49 12.90 1.59
CA VAL A 254 62.21 12.24 1.28
C VAL A 254 62.39 10.73 1.49
N ALA A 255 61.31 9.94 1.48
CA ALA A 255 61.43 8.49 1.62
C ALA A 255 62.26 8.00 0.42
N GLY A 256 63.53 7.64 0.63
CA GLY A 256 64.48 7.30 -0.44
C GLY A 256 63.88 6.24 -1.37
N ASN A 257 63.43 6.70 -2.54
CA ASN A 257 62.42 6.02 -3.34
C ASN A 257 63.00 5.05 -4.36
N THR A 258 62.32 3.92 -4.52
CA THR A 258 62.05 3.36 -5.83
C THR A 258 61.04 4.27 -6.53
N THR A 259 61.41 4.92 -7.63
CA THR A 259 60.43 5.51 -8.54
C THR A 259 59.59 4.36 -9.12
N PRO A 260 58.25 4.39 -9.03
CA PRO A 260 57.42 3.46 -9.78
C PRO A 260 57.84 3.53 -11.25
N SER A 261 58.18 2.41 -11.87
CA SER A 261 58.68 2.36 -13.26
C SER A 261 57.64 2.79 -14.31
N GLY A 262 56.45 3.23 -13.88
CA GLY A 262 55.36 3.66 -14.74
C GLY A 262 54.39 4.60 -14.02
N ASN A 263 53.15 4.63 -14.50
CA ASN A 263 52.16 5.62 -14.09
C ASN A 263 51.25 5.18 -12.92
N THR A 264 51.57 4.08 -12.25
CA THR A 264 50.73 3.50 -11.20
C THR A 264 51.47 3.46 -9.87
N TYR A 265 50.86 4.02 -8.84
CA TYR A 265 51.29 3.97 -7.45
C TYR A 265 50.45 2.96 -6.68
N TYR A 266 51.08 2.17 -5.83
CA TYR A 266 50.43 1.27 -4.88
C TYR A 266 50.83 1.69 -3.47
N PHE A 267 49.86 2.14 -2.68
CA PHE A 267 50.06 2.67 -1.34
C PHE A 267 49.04 2.07 -0.38
N ASN A 268 49.47 1.70 0.82
CA ASN A 268 48.61 0.97 1.76
C ASN A 268 48.83 1.36 3.23
N SER A 269 47.92 0.90 4.09
CA SER A 269 48.03 1.00 5.55
C SER A 269 48.47 -0.30 6.22
N TYR A 270 49.07 -1.24 5.49
CA TYR A 270 49.39 -2.57 6.01
C TYR A 270 50.48 -2.53 7.07
N ASN A 271 50.27 -3.20 8.19
CA ASN A 271 51.29 -3.37 9.21
C ASN A 271 52.00 -4.72 9.01
N PHE A 272 53.09 -4.72 8.25
CA PHE A 272 53.88 -5.94 8.01
C PHE A 272 54.70 -6.39 9.23
N GLY A 273 54.84 -5.53 10.25
CA GLY A 273 55.65 -5.78 11.45
C GLY A 273 57.18 -5.69 11.23
N ASN A 274 57.67 -5.82 10.00
CA ASN A 274 59.12 -5.82 9.69
C ASN A 274 59.55 -4.80 8.61
N GLU A 275 58.65 -3.95 8.11
CA GLU A 275 58.93 -2.96 7.05
C GLU A 275 59.97 -1.90 7.46
N PHE A 276 59.95 -1.48 8.73
CA PHE A 276 60.75 -0.35 9.23
C PHE A 276 61.95 -0.80 10.09
N GLY A 277 63.01 0.02 10.11
CA GLY A 277 64.31 -0.25 10.75
C GLY A 277 64.21 -0.67 12.22
N SER A 278 63.40 0.07 12.97
CA SER A 278 63.16 -0.10 14.40
C SER A 278 61.71 -0.55 14.65
N PRO A 279 61.40 -1.11 15.84
CA PRO A 279 60.03 -1.44 16.20
C PRO A 279 59.08 -0.24 16.14
N ILE A 280 57.80 -0.50 15.86
CA ILE A 280 56.73 0.50 15.92
C ILE A 280 56.53 0.92 17.39
N SER A 281 56.49 2.23 17.64
CA SER A 281 56.24 2.81 18.96
C SER A 281 54.81 2.57 19.43
N ASP A 282 54.65 2.42 20.74
CA ASP A 282 53.35 2.25 21.38
C ASP A 282 52.57 3.58 21.42
N PRO A 283 51.22 3.55 21.28
CA PRO A 283 50.40 4.76 21.40
C PRO A 283 50.27 5.19 22.87
N GLN A 284 49.78 6.42 23.13
CA GLN A 284 49.56 6.92 24.49
C GLN A 284 48.51 6.13 25.27
N ASP A 285 47.49 5.59 24.60
CA ASP A 285 46.39 4.83 25.20
C ASP A 285 46.63 3.31 25.22
N ILE A 286 47.89 2.87 25.19
CA ILE A 286 48.22 1.45 25.34
C ILE A 286 47.69 0.90 26.67
N THR A 287 47.11 -0.31 26.61
CA THR A 287 46.67 -1.07 27.78
C THR A 287 47.37 -2.43 27.80
N PRO A 288 47.33 -3.19 28.92
CA PRO A 288 47.93 -4.52 28.98
C PRO A 288 47.39 -5.51 27.94
N THR A 289 46.17 -5.28 27.42
CA THR A 289 45.47 -6.18 26.50
C THR A 289 45.32 -5.63 25.08
N LEU A 290 45.60 -4.34 24.85
CA LEU A 290 45.43 -3.69 23.56
C LEU A 290 46.55 -2.68 23.28
N ASN A 291 47.20 -2.88 22.14
CA ASN A 291 48.11 -1.91 21.54
C ASN A 291 47.63 -1.57 20.13
N LYS A 292 47.11 -0.35 19.96
CA LYS A 292 46.48 0.05 18.70
C LYS A 292 47.46 0.17 17.52
N ASN A 293 48.75 0.43 17.77
CA ASN A 293 49.77 0.56 16.71
C ASN A 293 50.34 -0.78 16.21
N LYS A 294 50.05 -1.89 16.91
CA LYS A 294 50.53 -3.24 16.56
C LYS A 294 49.42 -4.12 15.97
N GLN A 295 48.33 -3.50 15.50
CA GLN A 295 47.23 -4.18 14.83
C GLN A 295 47.56 -4.47 13.36
N TYR A 296 46.71 -5.26 12.68
CA TYR A 296 46.89 -5.67 11.28
C TYR A 296 46.96 -4.48 10.30
N PHE A 297 46.28 -3.39 10.61
CA PHE A 297 46.39 -2.14 9.85
C PHE A 297 46.88 -1.02 10.75
N PHE A 298 47.60 -0.07 10.16
CA PHE A 298 47.86 1.22 10.79
C PHE A 298 46.57 2.03 10.89
N ILE A 299 46.40 2.72 12.02
CA ILE A 299 45.14 3.41 12.36
C ILE A 299 45.24 4.93 12.44
N GLY A 300 46.45 5.51 12.32
CA GLY A 300 46.64 6.97 12.32
C GLY A 300 46.20 7.67 11.03
N GLY A 301 45.65 6.91 10.06
CA GLY A 301 45.26 7.40 8.74
C GLY A 301 46.48 7.52 7.84
N SER A 302 46.79 6.48 7.05
CA SER A 302 47.95 6.48 6.13
C SER A 302 47.69 7.37 4.92
N ARG A 303 48.64 8.23 4.54
CA ARG A 303 48.43 9.36 3.62
C ARG A 303 49.40 9.28 2.46
N PHE A 304 48.91 9.19 1.23
CA PHE A 304 49.80 9.21 0.08
C PHE A 304 50.47 10.58 -0.04
N TRP A 305 49.68 11.65 -0.13
CA TRP A 305 50.17 13.01 0.05
C TRP A 305 49.57 13.66 1.28
N GLU A 306 50.40 14.40 1.98
CA GLU A 306 50.02 15.29 3.05
C GLU A 306 50.62 16.66 2.80
N ILE A 307 49.83 17.71 2.98
CA ILE A 307 50.30 19.08 2.82
C ILE A 307 49.97 19.84 4.10
N ASP A 308 50.99 20.43 4.70
CA ASP A 308 50.89 21.26 5.89
C ASP A 308 51.59 22.63 5.67
N ASN A 309 51.26 23.64 6.50
CA ASN A 309 51.94 24.95 6.64
C ASN A 309 52.19 25.78 5.36
N LEU A 310 51.48 25.51 4.27
CA LEU A 310 51.57 26.29 3.03
C LEU A 310 50.42 27.29 2.92
N ALA A 311 50.73 28.58 2.83
CA ALA A 311 49.73 29.64 2.79
C ALA A 311 49.02 29.82 1.44
N SER A 312 49.58 29.28 0.35
CA SER A 312 49.00 29.39 -1.00
C SER A 312 49.63 28.40 -1.98
N GLY A 313 49.05 28.28 -3.16
CA GLY A 313 49.56 27.47 -4.27
C GLY A 313 48.65 26.30 -4.63
N SER A 314 49.12 25.42 -5.51
CA SER A 314 48.40 24.21 -5.92
C SER A 314 49.31 22.99 -5.91
N ARG A 315 48.74 21.85 -5.51
CA ARG A 315 49.35 20.52 -5.56
C ARG A 315 48.43 19.63 -6.37
N ILE A 316 48.90 19.18 -7.53
CA ILE A 316 48.08 18.53 -8.55
C ILE A 316 48.56 17.09 -8.76
N PHE A 317 47.74 16.10 -8.40
CA PHE A 317 47.99 14.71 -8.78
C PHE A 317 47.75 14.55 -10.29
N PRO A 318 48.75 14.16 -11.10
CA PRO A 318 48.70 14.35 -12.54
C PRO A 318 47.70 13.42 -13.26
N SER A 319 47.16 13.89 -14.38
CA SER A 319 46.09 13.21 -15.12
C SER A 319 46.47 11.85 -15.72
N ASP A 320 47.75 11.63 -15.98
CA ASP A 320 48.28 10.38 -16.52
C ASP A 320 48.59 9.34 -15.44
N LYS A 321 48.39 9.67 -14.14
CA LYS A 321 48.73 8.81 -12.99
C LYS A 321 47.53 8.14 -12.36
N THR A 322 47.78 6.96 -11.78
CA THR A 322 46.80 6.17 -11.02
C THR A 322 47.36 5.80 -9.65
N LEU A 323 46.61 6.07 -8.58
CA LEU A 323 46.90 5.69 -7.21
C LEU A 323 45.95 4.57 -6.77
N ASN A 324 46.50 3.40 -6.44
CA ASN A 324 45.79 2.27 -5.84
C ASN A 324 46.02 2.27 -4.32
N LEU A 325 44.95 2.44 -3.56
CA LEU A 325 44.92 2.43 -2.10
C LEU A 325 44.59 1.02 -1.59
N GLY A 326 45.35 0.54 -0.62
CA GLY A 326 45.12 -0.74 0.06
C GLY A 326 44.95 -0.60 1.57
N GLY A 327 44.06 -1.38 2.16
CA GLY A 327 43.78 -1.39 3.60
C GLY A 327 42.81 -0.31 4.03
N ILE A 328 42.49 -0.32 5.33
CA ILE A 328 41.58 0.66 5.94
C ILE A 328 42.29 1.95 6.30
N LEU A 329 41.56 3.05 6.41
CA LEU A 329 42.10 4.36 6.82
C LEU A 329 43.30 4.76 5.95
N THR A 330 43.17 4.54 4.65
CA THR A 330 44.17 4.90 3.64
C THR A 330 43.63 6.04 2.79
N LEU A 331 44.41 7.11 2.70
CA LEU A 331 44.00 8.40 2.15
C LEU A 331 44.88 8.78 0.96
N GLY A 332 44.26 9.35 -0.07
CA GLY A 332 44.96 9.86 -1.24
C GLY A 332 45.66 11.19 -0.96
N LEU A 333 44.90 12.29 -0.99
CA LEU A 333 45.43 13.64 -0.80
C LEU A 333 44.90 14.22 0.51
N VAL A 334 45.78 14.66 1.41
CA VAL A 334 45.40 15.17 2.73
C VAL A 334 45.92 16.60 2.92
N SER A 335 45.07 17.47 3.42
CA SER A 335 45.44 18.78 3.94
C SER A 335 45.36 18.76 5.46
N GLN A 336 46.41 19.20 6.14
CA GLN A 336 46.36 19.66 7.53
C GLN A 336 46.17 21.17 7.54
N GLN A 337 44.91 21.61 7.42
CA GLN A 337 44.50 23.01 7.57
C GLN A 337 45.48 24.04 6.97
N ASN A 338 45.47 24.24 5.64
CA ASN A 338 46.38 25.14 4.93
C ASN A 338 45.68 26.00 3.85
N GLY A 339 46.42 26.81 3.10
CA GLY A 339 45.88 27.71 2.06
C GLY A 339 45.98 27.16 0.62
N VAL A 340 46.24 25.86 0.45
CA VAL A 340 46.58 25.25 -0.86
C VAL A 340 45.34 24.70 -1.56
N THR A 341 45.38 24.69 -2.89
CA THR A 341 44.46 23.87 -3.69
C THR A 341 45.02 22.46 -3.86
N LEU A 342 44.42 21.46 -3.20
CA LEU A 342 44.72 20.04 -3.42
C LEU A 342 43.83 19.50 -4.53
N LYS A 343 44.44 19.16 -5.67
CA LYS A 343 43.72 18.78 -6.89
C LYS A 343 44.08 17.36 -7.32
N ASN A 344 43.08 16.49 -7.46
CA ASN A 344 43.23 15.22 -8.17
C ASN A 344 42.86 15.40 -9.65
N ALA A 345 43.84 15.40 -10.57
CA ALA A 345 43.56 15.33 -12.01
C ALA A 345 43.62 13.89 -12.57
N GLY A 346 44.26 12.97 -11.84
CA GLY A 346 44.44 11.56 -12.20
C GLY A 346 43.34 10.63 -11.68
N THR A 347 43.70 9.38 -11.42
CA THR A 347 42.79 8.36 -10.87
C THR A 347 43.22 7.94 -9.46
N ILE A 348 42.32 8.02 -8.48
CA ILE A 348 42.51 7.44 -7.14
C ILE A 348 41.50 6.29 -7.00
N THR A 349 41.95 5.09 -6.67
CA THR A 349 41.10 3.90 -6.63
C THR A 349 41.62 2.84 -5.65
N ASP A 350 40.86 1.78 -5.41
CA ASP A 350 41.27 0.56 -4.72
C ASP A 350 41.04 -0.71 -5.54
N VAL A 351 40.86 -0.58 -6.86
CA VAL A 351 40.51 -1.70 -7.76
C VAL A 351 41.50 -2.86 -7.70
N LYS A 352 42.77 -2.61 -7.34
CA LYS A 352 43.82 -3.63 -7.22
C LYS A 352 44.00 -4.21 -5.81
N GLU A 353 43.32 -3.68 -4.80
CA GLU A 353 43.46 -4.14 -3.41
C GLU A 353 43.11 -5.62 -3.26
N LYS A 354 42.02 -6.06 -3.89
CA LYS A 354 41.56 -7.46 -3.82
C LYS A 354 42.60 -8.47 -4.32
N ASP A 355 43.57 -8.02 -5.13
CA ASP A 355 44.60 -8.87 -5.71
C ASP A 355 45.77 -9.09 -4.75
N GLU A 356 45.92 -8.24 -3.72
CA GLU A 356 47.03 -8.27 -2.77
C GLU A 356 46.95 -9.46 -1.79
N ALA A 357 48.04 -10.20 -1.66
CA ALA A 357 48.10 -11.37 -0.79
C ALA A 357 47.88 -11.01 0.70
N TYR A 358 48.26 -9.80 1.13
CA TYR A 358 47.99 -9.29 2.46
C TYR A 358 46.48 -9.22 2.77
N ILE A 359 45.66 -8.83 1.80
CA ILE A 359 44.20 -8.79 1.94
C ILE A 359 43.61 -10.19 1.83
N LYS A 360 44.04 -10.99 0.85
CA LYS A 360 43.60 -12.39 0.70
C LYS A 360 43.87 -13.24 1.94
N ASN A 361 44.97 -12.96 2.65
CA ASN A 361 45.38 -13.70 3.85
C ASN A 361 44.95 -13.03 5.17
N MET A 362 44.19 -11.92 5.11
CA MET A 362 43.72 -11.22 6.32
C MET A 362 42.99 -12.19 7.27
N PRO A 363 43.44 -12.33 8.53
CA PRO A 363 42.77 -13.18 9.51
C PRO A 363 41.48 -12.52 9.99
N TYR A 364 40.52 -13.32 10.45
CA TYR A 364 39.37 -12.84 11.23
C TYR A 364 39.61 -13.08 12.72
N ASP A 365 38.78 -12.46 13.56
CA ASP A 365 38.84 -12.72 15.00
C ASP A 365 38.61 -14.21 15.26
N THR A 366 39.24 -14.73 16.32
CA THR A 366 39.16 -16.15 16.70
C THR A 366 38.14 -16.39 17.82
N THR A 367 37.72 -15.34 18.53
CA THR A 367 36.78 -15.38 19.66
C THR A 367 35.80 -14.21 19.62
N GLY A 368 34.77 -14.25 20.46
CA GLY A 368 33.78 -13.17 20.59
C GLY A 368 32.81 -13.08 19.39
N ALA A 369 32.12 -11.94 19.29
CA ALA A 369 31.10 -11.73 18.25
C ALA A 369 31.66 -11.73 16.82
N GLY A 370 32.94 -11.40 16.66
CA GLY A 370 33.67 -11.37 15.40
C GLY A 370 34.24 -12.71 14.94
N ALA A 371 34.18 -13.76 15.77
CA ALA A 371 34.81 -15.05 15.50
C ALA A 371 34.46 -15.59 14.09
N GLY A 372 35.45 -15.65 13.20
CA GLY A 372 35.30 -16.10 11.81
C GLY A 372 34.47 -15.18 10.89
N LYS A 373 34.05 -14.00 11.34
CA LYS A 373 33.14 -13.10 10.61
C LYS A 373 33.81 -11.81 10.11
N TYR A 374 34.65 -11.21 10.95
CA TYR A 374 35.37 -9.98 10.64
C TYR A 374 36.63 -9.88 11.50
N LYS A 375 37.52 -8.96 11.15
CA LYS A 375 38.66 -8.56 11.97
C LYS A 375 38.29 -7.29 12.74
N THR A 376 38.34 -7.33 14.06
CA THR A 376 38.18 -6.13 14.88
C THR A 376 39.48 -5.32 14.86
N ILE A 377 39.37 -4.04 14.48
CA ILE A 377 40.45 -3.06 14.56
C ILE A 377 39.96 -1.90 15.44
N TYR A 378 40.68 -1.64 16.52
CA TYR A 378 40.42 -0.53 17.43
C TYR A 378 41.06 0.73 16.87
N GLY A 379 40.24 1.70 16.49
CA GLY A 379 40.68 2.94 15.87
C GLY A 379 41.02 4.04 16.86
N PRO A 380 41.24 5.26 16.36
CA PRO A 380 41.33 6.46 17.18
C PRO A 380 40.07 6.68 18.03
N ALA A 381 40.21 7.35 19.18
CA ALA A 381 39.13 7.53 20.15
C ALA A 381 38.49 6.17 20.59
N ASP A 382 37.17 6.14 20.73
CA ASP A 382 36.34 4.97 21.03
C ASP A 382 35.90 4.21 19.77
N SER A 383 36.45 4.53 18.59
CA SER A 383 36.04 3.89 17.35
C SER A 383 36.48 2.42 17.25
N VAL A 384 35.58 1.58 16.76
CA VAL A 384 35.82 0.16 16.50
C VAL A 384 35.43 -0.16 15.07
N TYR A 385 36.39 -0.61 14.28
CA TYR A 385 36.22 -0.97 12.88
C TYR A 385 36.09 -2.48 12.74
N HIS A 386 34.93 -2.93 12.26
CA HIS A 386 34.70 -4.33 11.92
C HIS A 386 35.03 -4.57 10.45
N VAL A 387 36.29 -4.93 10.20
CA VAL A 387 36.85 -5.07 8.85
C VAL A 387 36.58 -6.45 8.30
N LYS A 388 35.86 -6.52 7.19
CA LYS A 388 35.57 -7.76 6.47
C LYS A 388 35.82 -7.50 4.99
N ARG A 389 36.42 -8.47 4.32
CA ARG A 389 36.43 -8.52 2.85
C ARG A 389 34.99 -8.58 2.36
N SER A 390 34.66 -7.74 1.39
CA SER A 390 33.41 -7.80 0.65
C SER A 390 33.35 -9.09 -0.20
N ASP A 391 32.21 -9.33 -0.85
CA ASP A 391 32.06 -10.54 -1.67
C ASP A 391 32.98 -10.49 -2.90
N ASP A 392 33.32 -9.27 -3.36
CA ASP A 392 34.30 -9.06 -4.42
C ASP A 392 35.76 -8.96 -3.93
N GLY A 393 35.98 -9.04 -2.60
CA GLY A 393 37.31 -9.16 -1.99
C GLY A 393 37.95 -7.85 -1.49
N TYR A 394 37.23 -6.75 -1.42
CA TYR A 394 37.74 -5.43 -0.99
C TYR A 394 37.53 -5.17 0.50
N VAL A 395 38.36 -4.33 1.12
CA VAL A 395 38.15 -3.81 2.48
C VAL A 395 37.87 -2.30 2.45
N GLY A 396 37.25 -1.77 3.50
CA GLY A 396 36.64 -0.43 3.47
C GLY A 396 37.50 0.75 3.92
N TYR A 397 36.83 1.87 4.23
CA TYR A 397 37.38 3.04 4.95
C TYR A 397 38.48 3.82 4.22
N LYS A 398 38.33 3.99 2.90
CA LYS A 398 39.28 4.76 2.09
C LYS A 398 38.79 6.19 1.92
N VAL A 399 39.73 7.14 1.78
CA VAL A 399 39.40 8.54 1.49
C VAL A 399 40.19 9.05 0.29
N GLY A 400 39.51 9.64 -0.69
CA GLY A 400 40.19 10.19 -1.87
C GLY A 400 40.94 11.48 -1.57
N ILE A 401 40.20 12.48 -1.09
CA ILE A 401 40.74 13.79 -0.68
C ILE A 401 40.18 14.15 0.70
N ALA A 402 41.03 14.54 1.64
CA ALA A 402 40.66 14.87 3.00
C ALA A 402 41.23 16.20 3.50
N GLN A 403 40.52 16.83 4.44
CA GLN A 403 41.08 17.86 5.33
C GLN A 403 41.02 17.37 6.78
N VAL A 404 42.11 17.57 7.52
CA VAL A 404 42.34 17.21 8.92
C VAL A 404 42.74 18.45 9.72
N TYR A 405 42.43 18.46 11.03
CA TYR A 405 42.67 19.56 11.96
C TYR A 405 44.12 19.64 12.44
N GLU A 406 44.71 20.84 12.45
CA GLU A 406 46.00 21.17 13.08
C GLU A 406 46.15 22.67 13.43
N ASN A 407 45.96 23.57 12.45
CA ASN A 407 46.56 24.90 12.43
C ASN A 407 45.65 26.07 12.86
N GLY A 408 44.44 25.83 13.35
CA GLY A 408 43.54 26.90 13.80
C GLY A 408 43.20 27.89 12.69
N ASP A 409 43.59 29.17 12.81
CA ASP A 409 43.43 30.21 11.77
C ASP A 409 44.73 30.51 10.98
N GLY A 410 45.81 29.74 11.21
CA GLY A 410 47.10 29.92 10.55
C GLY A 410 47.09 29.61 9.05
N TYR A 411 48.19 29.94 8.36
CA TYR A 411 48.49 29.53 6.98
C TYR A 411 47.39 29.78 5.95
N SER A 412 46.67 30.89 6.10
CA SER A 412 45.70 31.39 5.12
C SER A 412 44.64 30.34 4.72
N GLN A 413 44.15 29.56 5.69
CA GLN A 413 43.13 28.52 5.49
C GLN A 413 41.86 28.97 4.78
N ALA A 414 41.53 30.27 4.85
CA ALA A 414 40.48 30.90 4.07
C ALA A 414 40.62 30.70 2.55
N ASN A 415 41.78 30.22 2.07
CA ASN A 415 42.06 29.90 0.66
C ASN A 415 41.96 28.40 0.32
N GLN A 416 41.72 27.51 1.28
CA GLN A 416 41.72 26.05 1.04
C GLN A 416 40.69 25.62 -0.01
N ILE A 417 41.16 24.84 -0.98
CA ILE A 417 40.31 24.16 -1.96
C ILE A 417 40.70 22.67 -2.01
N LEU A 418 39.71 21.80 -1.91
CA LEU A 418 39.83 20.36 -2.15
C LEU A 418 39.08 20.06 -3.45
N GLU A 419 39.79 19.61 -4.48
CA GLU A 419 39.24 19.48 -5.83
C GLU A 419 39.50 18.10 -6.43
N ASN A 420 38.42 17.43 -6.85
CA ASN A 420 38.51 16.31 -7.78
C ASN A 420 38.24 16.80 -9.20
N ALA A 421 39.25 16.75 -10.07
CA ALA A 421 39.15 17.04 -11.51
C ALA A 421 39.31 15.77 -12.39
N GLY A 422 39.69 14.64 -11.78
CA GLY A 422 39.88 13.35 -12.43
C GLY A 422 38.86 12.32 -11.95
N THR A 423 39.34 11.14 -11.58
CA THR A 423 38.49 10.02 -11.12
C THR A 423 38.85 9.60 -9.70
N ILE A 424 37.84 9.41 -8.86
CA ILE A 424 37.91 8.67 -7.59
C ILE A 424 36.98 7.46 -7.71
N SER A 425 37.47 6.25 -7.49
CA SER A 425 36.67 5.02 -7.64
C SER A 425 36.94 4.02 -6.53
N PHE A 426 35.96 3.81 -5.63
CA PHE A 426 36.11 2.90 -4.49
C PHE A 426 35.11 1.72 -4.51
N PHE A 427 35.65 0.52 -4.33
CA PHE A 427 34.90 -0.74 -4.27
C PHE A 427 34.70 -1.20 -2.82
N GLY A 428 35.64 -0.89 -1.93
CA GLY A 428 35.52 -1.15 -0.50
C GLY A 428 34.41 -0.35 0.18
N LYS A 429 33.65 -1.01 1.06
CA LYS A 429 32.57 -0.41 1.86
C LYS A 429 33.03 0.77 2.74
N ARG A 430 32.12 1.63 3.18
CA ARG A 430 32.43 2.74 4.10
C ARG A 430 33.58 3.62 3.63
N SER A 431 33.66 3.85 2.32
CA SER A 431 34.67 4.72 1.73
C SER A 431 34.09 6.09 1.45
N ILE A 432 34.93 7.11 1.40
CA ILE A 432 34.54 8.51 1.21
C ILE A 432 35.33 9.09 0.03
N GLY A 433 34.67 9.60 -1.00
CA GLY A 433 35.36 10.25 -2.12
C GLY A 433 36.10 11.51 -1.67
N MET A 434 35.36 12.45 -1.09
CA MET A 434 35.89 13.70 -0.54
C MET A 434 35.37 13.93 0.88
N TYR A 435 36.26 14.32 1.80
CA TYR A 435 35.93 14.42 3.22
C TYR A 435 36.54 15.67 3.88
N THR A 436 35.71 16.50 4.49
CA THR A 436 36.20 17.53 5.42
C THR A 436 35.89 17.07 6.83
N TYR A 437 36.93 16.90 7.66
CA TYR A 437 36.78 16.48 9.05
C TYR A 437 37.61 17.35 9.99
N ILE A 438 36.93 18.28 10.66
CA ILE A 438 37.52 19.16 11.67
C ILE A 438 36.68 19.03 12.94
N PRO A 439 37.09 18.18 13.91
CA PRO A 439 36.23 17.79 15.02
C PRO A 439 36.08 18.86 16.11
N ASN A 440 37.10 19.70 16.31
CA ASN A 440 37.22 20.62 17.44
C ASN A 440 37.37 22.09 17.02
N ASP A 441 37.20 22.40 15.74
CA ASP A 441 37.40 23.75 15.19
C ASP A 441 36.44 24.03 14.01
N HIS A 442 36.77 24.96 13.11
CA HIS A 442 36.02 25.28 11.89
C HIS A 442 36.78 25.00 10.59
N SER A 443 36.05 24.93 9.48
CA SER A 443 36.62 24.77 8.15
C SER A 443 36.16 25.89 7.22
N TYR A 444 37.11 26.43 6.44
CA TYR A 444 36.89 27.34 5.32
C TYR A 444 36.80 26.61 3.96
N ALA A 445 37.00 25.30 3.95
CA ALA A 445 37.30 24.55 2.73
C ALA A 445 36.14 24.60 1.72
N ILE A 446 36.52 24.79 0.46
CA ILE A 446 35.65 24.52 -0.68
C ILE A 446 35.96 23.10 -1.16
N MET A 447 34.98 22.21 -1.03
CA MET A 447 35.04 20.86 -1.60
C MET A 447 34.34 20.85 -2.95
N GLN A 448 35.06 20.51 -4.02
CA GLN A 448 34.50 20.50 -5.37
C GLN A 448 34.82 19.22 -6.17
N ASN A 449 33.79 18.58 -6.72
CA ASN A 449 33.93 17.61 -7.81
C ASN A 449 33.72 18.36 -9.13
N ASP A 450 34.80 18.64 -9.85
CA ASP A 450 34.81 19.56 -11.00
C ASP A 450 34.10 18.97 -12.24
N LYS A 451 33.79 19.82 -13.21
CA LYS A 451 33.12 19.42 -14.45
C LYS A 451 33.96 18.39 -15.21
N GLY A 452 33.35 17.25 -15.52
CA GLY A 452 34.01 16.13 -16.20
C GLY A 452 34.70 15.15 -15.24
N ALA A 453 34.82 15.49 -13.96
CA ALA A 453 35.35 14.60 -12.94
C ALA A 453 34.31 13.54 -12.50
N ASN A 454 34.80 12.40 -12.01
CA ASN A 454 33.98 11.26 -11.61
C ASN A 454 34.31 10.82 -10.18
N ILE A 455 33.27 10.56 -9.38
CA ILE A 455 33.36 9.81 -8.13
C ILE A 455 32.45 8.58 -8.26
N THR A 456 33.01 7.37 -8.21
CA THR A 456 32.26 6.11 -8.37
C THR A 456 32.41 5.24 -7.13
N LEU A 457 31.28 4.78 -6.59
CA LEU A 457 31.25 3.96 -5.38
C LEU A 457 30.50 2.66 -5.67
N SER A 458 31.09 1.55 -5.23
CA SER A 458 30.45 0.22 -5.27
C SER A 458 30.42 -0.49 -3.91
N GLY A 459 31.11 0.05 -2.91
CA GLY A 459 31.05 -0.46 -1.54
C GLY A 459 29.85 0.09 -0.78
N GLU A 460 29.16 -0.77 -0.03
CA GLU A 460 28.04 -0.39 0.83
C GLU A 460 28.42 0.70 1.85
N GLU A 461 27.42 1.44 2.35
CA GLU A 461 27.57 2.43 3.42
C GLU A 461 28.63 3.50 3.12
N SER A 462 28.74 3.98 1.87
CA SER A 462 29.80 4.91 1.43
C SER A 462 29.28 6.33 1.15
N TYR A 463 30.21 7.29 1.06
CA TYR A 463 29.94 8.69 0.79
C TYR A 463 30.68 9.19 -0.46
N GLY A 464 29.98 9.82 -1.39
CA GLY A 464 30.66 10.54 -2.48
C GLY A 464 31.40 11.76 -1.93
N MET A 465 30.66 12.64 -1.27
CA MET A 465 31.15 13.81 -0.56
C MET A 465 30.48 13.90 0.82
N LYS A 466 31.28 14.08 1.88
CA LYS A 466 30.80 14.28 3.26
C LYS A 466 31.47 15.50 3.89
N PHE A 467 30.67 16.40 4.45
CA PHE A 467 31.14 17.54 5.23
C PHE A 467 30.88 17.29 6.72
N ALA A 468 31.94 17.18 7.52
CA ALA A 468 31.90 16.87 8.96
C ALA A 468 32.74 17.88 9.75
N SER A 469 32.28 19.13 9.77
CA SER A 469 32.93 20.25 10.46
C SER A 469 31.90 21.31 10.82
N LYS A 470 32.23 22.22 11.74
CA LYS A 470 31.63 23.55 11.78
C LYS A 470 32.11 24.34 10.55
N ALA A 471 31.21 24.93 9.78
CA ALA A 471 31.58 25.67 8.58
C ALA A 471 31.68 27.17 8.84
N GLU A 472 32.70 27.78 8.24
CA GLU A 472 32.79 29.23 8.06
C GLU A 472 31.97 29.69 6.84
N PRO A 473 31.61 30.99 6.72
CA PRO A 473 30.70 31.48 5.67
C PRO A 473 31.11 31.16 4.22
N ARG A 474 32.40 30.96 3.97
CA ARG A 474 32.95 30.60 2.65
C ARG A 474 32.79 29.11 2.32
N ALA A 475 32.83 28.22 3.32
CA ALA A 475 32.89 26.79 3.09
C ALA A 475 31.70 26.30 2.25
N SER A 476 31.96 25.32 1.39
CA SER A 476 30.96 24.77 0.48
C SER A 476 31.28 23.36 0.01
N MET A 477 30.26 22.65 -0.44
CA MET A 477 30.32 21.30 -0.99
C MET A 477 29.59 21.27 -2.33
N ILE A 478 30.35 21.23 -3.43
CA ILE A 478 29.82 21.46 -4.78
C ILE A 478 30.14 20.26 -5.69
N ASN A 479 29.11 19.70 -6.34
CA ASN A 479 29.27 18.73 -7.41
C ASN A 479 28.96 19.37 -8.77
N ASN A 480 29.99 19.60 -9.59
CA ASN A 480 29.87 19.97 -11.00
C ASN A 480 30.10 18.78 -11.96
N GLY A 481 30.70 17.69 -11.46
CA GLY A 481 30.99 16.46 -12.19
C GLY A 481 29.91 15.39 -12.04
N THR A 482 30.32 14.13 -12.06
CA THR A 482 29.44 12.97 -11.88
C THR A 482 29.77 12.22 -10.59
N ILE A 483 28.75 11.89 -9.80
CA ILE A 483 28.85 10.95 -8.67
C ILE A 483 27.95 9.75 -8.95
N THR A 484 28.49 8.54 -8.94
CA THR A 484 27.75 7.31 -9.26
C THR A 484 27.81 6.33 -8.09
N LEU A 485 26.64 6.01 -7.53
CA LEU A 485 26.44 4.88 -6.63
C LEU A 485 25.96 3.69 -7.47
N GLN A 486 26.74 2.61 -7.51
CA GLN A 486 26.44 1.49 -8.39
C GLN A 486 26.73 0.13 -7.79
N LYS A 487 26.20 -0.91 -8.44
CA LYS A 487 26.78 -2.26 -8.38
C LYS A 487 28.18 -2.25 -9.03
N ASN A 488 29.13 -2.97 -8.44
CA ASN A 488 30.42 -3.23 -9.05
C ASN A 488 30.22 -3.89 -10.44
N PRO A 489 30.71 -3.28 -11.54
CA PRO A 489 30.52 -3.83 -12.88
C PRO A 489 31.15 -5.23 -13.05
N ASN A 490 32.24 -5.50 -12.32
CA ASN A 490 33.00 -6.74 -12.40
C ASN A 490 32.77 -7.64 -11.18
N GLY A 491 31.67 -7.45 -10.46
CA GLY A 491 31.40 -8.14 -9.21
C GLY A 491 29.94 -8.05 -8.76
N ASN A 492 29.73 -8.25 -7.46
CA ASN A 492 28.42 -8.30 -6.80
C ASN A 492 28.23 -7.23 -5.73
N ASP A 493 29.29 -6.58 -5.27
CA ASP A 493 29.21 -5.49 -4.30
C ASP A 493 28.35 -4.37 -4.85
N ARG A 494 27.61 -3.71 -3.96
CA ARG A 494 26.72 -2.60 -4.29
C ARG A 494 26.93 -1.49 -3.29
N ALA A 495 26.91 -0.25 -3.77
CA ALA A 495 26.85 0.93 -2.92
C ALA A 495 25.46 1.08 -2.28
N ASN A 496 24.95 0.02 -1.65
CA ASN A 496 23.73 0.04 -0.86
C ASN A 496 23.93 0.91 0.39
N ASN A 497 22.84 1.45 0.94
CA ASN A 497 22.90 2.30 2.15
C ASN A 497 23.87 3.47 2.03
N SER A 498 24.13 4.00 0.83
CA SER A 498 25.15 5.01 0.56
C SER A 498 24.53 6.37 0.23
N ALA A 499 25.32 7.45 0.34
CA ALA A 499 24.90 8.79 -0.07
C ALA A 499 25.92 9.44 -1.00
N ALA A 500 25.47 9.99 -2.14
CA ALA A 500 26.39 10.68 -3.04
C ALA A 500 26.86 12.01 -2.43
N MET A 501 25.95 12.79 -1.85
CA MET A 501 26.27 14.00 -1.06
C MET A 501 25.59 13.93 0.30
N ALA A 502 26.33 14.20 1.38
CA ALA A 502 25.79 14.20 2.74
C ALA A 502 26.28 15.38 3.58
N VAL A 503 25.34 16.08 4.23
CA VAL A 503 25.60 17.08 5.26
C VAL A 503 24.79 16.70 6.50
N MET A 504 25.44 16.11 7.49
CA MET A 504 24.71 15.43 8.56
C MET A 504 25.36 15.60 9.93
N GLU A 505 24.55 15.43 10.98
CA GLU A 505 25.03 15.37 12.34
C GLU A 505 26.08 14.27 12.49
N ASP A 506 27.23 14.60 13.10
CA ASP A 506 28.31 13.67 13.40
C ASP A 506 28.72 13.89 14.86
N LYS A 507 28.58 12.85 15.69
CA LYS A 507 28.86 12.94 17.14
C LYS A 507 30.34 13.18 17.45
N SER A 508 31.22 12.84 16.51
CA SER A 508 32.65 13.07 16.67
C SER A 508 33.06 14.53 16.40
N VAL A 509 32.12 15.39 15.95
CA VAL A 509 32.34 16.82 15.76
C VAL A 509 31.79 17.58 16.97
N LEU A 510 32.68 18.02 17.86
CA LEU A 510 32.38 18.66 19.14
C LEU A 510 31.63 19.98 18.97
N ASN A 511 31.96 20.74 17.93
CA ASN A 511 31.35 22.04 17.64
C ASN A 511 30.02 21.95 16.86
N LYS A 512 29.50 20.73 16.69
CA LYS A 512 28.36 20.37 15.83
C LYS A 512 28.63 20.65 14.35
N VAL A 513 28.12 19.79 13.48
CA VAL A 513 28.24 20.00 12.04
C VAL A 513 27.34 21.18 11.64
N SER A 514 27.89 22.12 10.88
CA SER A 514 27.13 23.24 10.31
C SER A 514 27.59 23.51 8.89
N LEU A 515 26.70 24.03 8.05
CA LEU A 515 27.01 24.52 6.71
C LEU A 515 25.99 25.60 6.36
N GLY A 516 26.41 26.71 5.76
CA GLY A 516 25.50 27.78 5.35
C GLY A 516 24.47 27.31 4.32
N THR A 517 23.29 27.93 4.30
CA THR A 517 22.29 27.69 3.25
C THR A 517 22.83 28.06 1.87
N GLY A 518 22.45 27.30 0.84
CA GLY A 518 22.95 27.46 -0.53
C GLY A 518 24.42 27.05 -0.74
N LYS A 519 25.06 26.38 0.23
CA LYS A 519 26.48 25.99 0.15
C LYS A 519 26.71 24.52 -0.21
N ALA A 520 25.69 23.66 -0.11
CA ALA A 520 25.75 22.30 -0.63
C ALA A 520 24.93 22.21 -1.94
N VAL A 521 25.62 22.06 -3.08
CA VAL A 521 25.00 22.22 -4.40
C VAL A 521 25.41 21.12 -5.37
N ASN A 522 24.43 20.48 -6.01
CA ASN A 522 24.63 19.64 -7.19
C ASN A 522 24.28 20.43 -8.47
N ASN A 523 25.31 20.76 -9.25
CA ASN A 523 25.20 21.30 -10.61
C ASN A 523 25.42 20.23 -11.69
N GLY A 524 26.04 19.11 -11.31
CA GLY A 524 26.40 18.00 -12.18
C GLY A 524 25.37 16.88 -12.17
N THR A 525 25.85 15.63 -12.26
CA THR A 525 25.01 14.44 -12.30
C THR A 525 25.26 13.53 -11.10
N ILE A 526 24.19 13.01 -10.51
CA ILE A 526 24.23 11.94 -9.52
C ILE A 526 23.46 10.75 -10.06
N ASN A 527 24.04 9.54 -10.02
CA ASN A 527 23.40 8.31 -10.50
C ASN A 527 23.30 7.26 -9.39
N LEU A 528 22.13 6.64 -9.23
CA LEU A 528 21.86 5.49 -8.36
C LEU A 528 21.42 4.30 -9.22
N THR A 529 22.34 3.38 -9.48
CA THR A 529 22.16 2.28 -10.46
C THR A 529 22.37 0.93 -9.81
N ASP A 530 21.37 0.04 -9.85
CA ASP A 530 21.42 -1.30 -9.24
C ASP A 530 21.77 -1.34 -7.73
N VAL A 531 21.44 -0.25 -7.01
CA VAL A 531 21.63 -0.12 -5.55
C VAL A 531 20.30 -0.10 -4.81
N GLN A 532 20.35 -0.25 -3.50
CA GLN A 532 19.19 -0.21 -2.61
C GLN A 532 19.48 0.67 -1.39
N ASN A 533 18.43 1.24 -0.80
CA ASN A 533 18.53 2.12 0.37
C ASN A 533 19.52 3.28 0.22
N SER A 534 19.69 3.81 -0.98
CA SER A 534 20.70 4.85 -1.23
C SER A 534 20.07 6.20 -1.49
N SER A 535 20.79 7.25 -1.15
CA SER A 535 20.35 8.63 -1.33
C SER A 535 21.25 9.39 -2.31
N GLY A 536 20.67 10.16 -3.22
CA GLY A 536 21.46 11.10 -4.02
C GLY A 536 22.01 12.23 -3.14
N ALA A 537 21.13 12.91 -2.41
CA ALA A 537 21.48 13.90 -1.41
C ALA A 537 20.80 13.60 -0.08
N PHE A 538 21.54 13.76 1.03
CA PHE A 538 21.03 13.56 2.38
C PHE A 538 21.43 14.70 3.33
N ILE A 539 20.46 15.20 4.10
CA ILE A 539 20.68 16.22 5.13
C ILE A 539 19.83 15.98 6.37
N ASN A 540 20.42 16.21 7.55
CA ASN A 540 19.68 16.27 8.82
C ASN A 540 20.20 17.37 9.77
N ILE A 541 20.91 18.38 9.25
CA ILE A 541 21.29 19.60 9.97
C ILE A 541 20.43 20.80 9.55
N ASP A 542 20.46 21.90 10.30
CA ASP A 542 19.73 23.14 10.00
C ASP A 542 20.37 23.92 8.82
N SER A 543 20.23 23.39 7.61
CA SER A 543 20.72 23.95 6.36
C SER A 543 19.93 23.40 5.16
N ASP A 544 20.49 23.53 3.95
CA ASP A 544 19.94 22.96 2.72
C ASP A 544 20.97 22.20 1.87
N ILE A 545 20.47 21.28 1.02
CA ILE A 545 21.18 20.78 -0.15
C ILE A 545 20.31 21.06 -1.38
N THR A 546 20.91 21.67 -2.41
CA THR A 546 20.22 22.06 -3.65
C THR A 546 20.69 21.23 -4.84
N ASN A 547 19.76 20.56 -5.53
CA ASN A 547 19.96 20.13 -6.91
C ASN A 547 19.61 21.31 -7.83
N ASP A 548 20.63 22.02 -8.32
CA ASP A 548 20.43 23.28 -9.04
C ASP A 548 19.86 23.04 -10.45
N THR A 549 19.57 24.11 -11.19
CA THR A 549 18.87 24.09 -12.49
C THR A 549 19.50 23.14 -13.51
N ASN A 550 20.83 23.03 -13.54
CA ASN A 550 21.56 22.10 -14.41
C ASN A 550 21.77 20.71 -13.80
N GLY A 551 21.51 20.59 -12.50
CA GLY A 551 21.70 19.37 -11.71
C GLY A 551 20.74 18.26 -12.12
N LYS A 552 21.30 17.05 -12.22
CA LYS A 552 20.56 15.82 -12.52
C LYS A 552 20.77 14.80 -11.42
N ILE A 553 19.69 14.15 -10.99
CA ILE A 553 19.75 12.97 -10.13
C ILE A 553 18.96 11.86 -10.82
N ASN A 554 19.62 10.75 -11.17
CA ASN A 554 18.99 9.64 -11.88
C ASN A 554 18.96 8.40 -11.00
N ILE A 555 17.77 7.84 -10.80
CA ILE A 555 17.57 6.56 -10.11
C ILE A 555 17.11 5.55 -11.14
N SER A 556 17.88 4.46 -11.29
CA SER A 556 17.62 3.42 -12.30
C SER A 556 17.75 2.01 -11.73
N SER A 557 17.38 1.84 -10.46
CA SER A 557 17.50 0.57 -9.74
C SER A 557 16.18 -0.21 -9.76
N THR A 558 16.27 -1.53 -9.92
CA THR A 558 15.13 -2.44 -9.75
C THR A 558 15.26 -3.15 -8.40
N ILE A 559 14.40 -2.80 -7.46
CA ILE A 559 14.34 -3.34 -6.10
C ILE A 559 13.18 -4.35 -6.01
N ALA A 560 13.44 -5.50 -5.37
CA ALA A 560 12.41 -6.50 -5.13
C ALA A 560 11.42 -6.05 -4.05
N LYS A 561 10.15 -6.46 -4.19
CA LYS A 561 9.13 -6.27 -3.15
C LYS A 561 9.42 -7.17 -1.96
N MET A 562 9.37 -6.61 -0.76
CA MET A 562 9.57 -7.31 0.52
C MET A 562 8.28 -7.30 1.34
N ALA A 563 8.11 -8.28 2.22
CA ALA A 563 6.97 -8.32 3.15
C ALA A 563 7.09 -7.25 4.26
N HIS A 564 8.31 -6.97 4.70
CA HIS A 564 8.65 -5.97 5.71
C HIS A 564 9.96 -5.28 5.33
N ASN A 565 10.20 -4.08 5.87
CA ASN A 565 11.44 -3.32 5.65
C ASN A 565 11.76 -3.12 4.16
N GLN A 566 10.77 -2.69 3.38
CA GLN A 566 10.94 -2.43 1.95
C GLN A 566 12.07 -1.43 1.73
N ALA A 567 13.07 -1.84 0.95
CA ALA A 567 14.15 -0.96 0.56
C ALA A 567 13.68 0.05 -0.49
N VAL A 568 14.15 1.29 -0.38
CA VAL A 568 13.76 2.40 -1.26
C VAL A 568 14.96 3.31 -1.52
N ASN A 569 15.19 3.67 -2.77
CA ASN A 569 16.17 4.71 -3.13
C ASN A 569 15.52 6.09 -3.13
N VAL A 570 16.24 7.11 -2.70
CA VAL A 570 15.72 8.48 -2.61
C VAL A 570 16.62 9.44 -3.36
N GLY A 571 16.06 10.28 -4.23
CA GLY A 571 16.83 11.27 -4.97
C GLY A 571 17.42 12.31 -4.03
N MET A 572 16.54 12.97 -3.27
CA MET A 572 16.93 13.91 -2.21
C MET A 572 16.13 13.67 -0.93
N ARG A 573 16.82 13.63 0.22
CA ARG A 573 16.21 13.36 1.52
C ARG A 573 16.61 14.36 2.59
N ALA A 574 15.61 14.85 3.32
CA ALA A 574 15.80 15.61 4.55
C ALA A 574 15.13 14.91 5.74
N ASP A 575 15.86 14.77 6.84
CA ASP A 575 15.34 14.23 8.11
C ASP A 575 15.46 15.28 9.23
N ALA A 576 14.57 15.22 10.21
CA ALA A 576 14.73 16.00 11.44
C ALA A 576 16.02 15.59 12.16
N GLY A 577 16.81 16.58 12.59
CA GLY A 577 18.00 16.36 13.41
C GLY A 577 17.67 16.05 14.87
N THR A 578 18.71 15.74 15.64
CA THR A 578 18.63 15.35 17.06
C THR A 578 19.09 16.45 18.01
N ASN A 579 19.07 17.71 17.57
CA ASN A 579 19.65 18.89 18.23
C ASN A 579 21.19 18.90 18.31
N ASN A 580 21.84 18.12 17.45
CA ASN A 580 23.30 18.07 17.28
C ASN A 580 23.75 18.75 15.98
N GLY A 581 23.22 19.94 15.73
CA GLY A 581 23.40 20.71 14.49
C GLY A 581 22.11 20.79 13.67
N GLY A 582 21.18 19.86 13.87
CA GLY A 582 19.88 19.86 13.21
C GLY A 582 18.68 19.87 14.15
N THR A 583 17.62 20.46 13.65
CA THR A 583 16.26 20.45 14.18
C THR A 583 15.32 19.99 13.04
N ASN A 584 14.10 20.51 12.96
CA ASN A 584 13.16 20.26 11.87
C ASN A 584 13.39 21.17 10.64
N LYS A 585 14.53 21.88 10.54
CA LYS A 585 14.81 22.85 9.46
C LYS A 585 15.66 22.33 8.32
N ALA A 586 16.18 21.10 8.41
CA ALA A 586 16.86 20.44 7.29
C ALA A 586 15.98 20.50 6.03
N THR A 587 16.55 20.96 4.92
CA THR A 587 15.81 21.20 3.68
C THR A 587 16.51 20.59 2.46
N VAL A 588 15.77 19.91 1.60
CA VAL A 588 16.25 19.54 0.26
C VAL A 588 15.51 20.33 -0.83
N ILE A 589 16.25 20.86 -1.79
CA ILE A 589 15.71 21.75 -2.83
C ILE A 589 16.02 21.19 -4.22
N ASN A 590 15.00 20.91 -5.03
CA ASN A 590 15.18 20.53 -6.43
C ASN A 590 14.77 21.67 -7.36
N LYS A 591 15.73 22.20 -8.12
CA LYS A 591 15.54 23.12 -9.25
C LYS A 591 15.78 22.46 -10.61
N GLY A 592 16.61 21.42 -10.62
CA GLY A 592 16.96 20.65 -11.82
C GLY A 592 16.01 19.49 -12.11
N THR A 593 16.57 18.36 -12.55
CA THR A 593 15.80 17.15 -12.90
C THR A 593 16.13 15.98 -11.99
N ILE A 594 15.09 15.30 -11.49
CA ILE A 594 15.20 14.00 -10.83
C ILE A 594 14.48 12.95 -11.69
N SER A 595 15.20 11.93 -12.14
CA SER A 595 14.67 10.85 -12.98
C SER A 595 14.43 9.58 -12.15
N LEU A 596 13.24 9.00 -12.24
CA LEU A 596 12.83 7.78 -11.54
C LEU A 596 12.50 6.67 -12.53
N ASP A 597 13.38 5.67 -12.62
CA ASP A 597 13.24 4.47 -13.45
C ASP A 597 13.41 3.21 -12.58
N GLY A 598 12.75 2.10 -12.95
CA GLY A 598 12.86 0.82 -12.25
C GLY A 598 11.77 0.60 -11.21
N SER A 599 12.14 0.32 -9.96
CA SER A 599 11.17 0.08 -8.87
C SER A 599 11.60 0.60 -7.50
N PHE A 600 10.64 0.99 -6.66
CA PHE A 600 10.82 1.48 -5.29
C PHE A 600 11.81 2.65 -5.20
N ALA A 601 11.41 3.78 -5.79
CA ALA A 601 12.18 5.01 -5.78
C ALA A 601 11.32 6.21 -5.37
N MET A 602 11.91 7.13 -4.60
CA MET A 602 11.31 8.40 -4.28
C MET A 602 12.13 9.54 -4.88
N GLY A 603 11.48 10.49 -5.53
CA GLY A 603 12.15 11.69 -6.05
C GLY A 603 12.70 12.52 -4.89
N MET A 604 11.81 12.92 -3.99
CA MET A 604 12.16 13.66 -2.78
C MET A 604 11.40 13.16 -1.56
N LEU A 605 12.07 13.12 -0.40
CA LEU A 605 11.50 12.75 0.88
C LEU A 605 11.85 13.78 1.96
N ALA A 606 10.85 14.18 2.75
CA ALA A 606 11.05 14.88 4.01
C ALA A 606 10.42 14.06 5.15
N ASN A 607 11.20 13.82 6.22
CA ASN A 607 10.80 13.10 7.41
C ASN A 607 10.94 14.00 8.64
N GLY A 608 9.85 14.64 9.07
CA GLY A 608 9.88 15.68 10.11
C GLY A 608 10.70 16.92 9.74
N ALA A 609 10.94 17.12 8.44
CA ALA A 609 11.82 18.14 7.88
C ALA A 609 11.13 18.87 6.70
N LYS A 610 11.92 19.50 5.82
CA LYS A 610 11.40 20.29 4.70
C LYS A 610 11.90 19.81 3.35
N LEU A 611 11.07 19.99 2.32
CA LEU A 611 11.50 19.85 0.93
C LEU A 611 10.84 20.90 0.03
N THR A 612 11.54 21.30 -1.02
CA THR A 612 11.04 22.22 -2.05
C THR A 612 11.38 21.71 -3.45
N ASN A 613 10.37 21.45 -4.29
CA ASN A 613 10.56 21.12 -5.70
C ASN A 613 10.07 22.27 -6.60
N THR A 614 10.99 22.94 -7.29
CA THR A 614 10.70 23.90 -8.38
C THR A 614 11.07 23.33 -9.76
N GLY A 615 11.81 22.22 -9.79
CA GLY A 615 12.30 21.56 -11.00
C GLY A 615 11.35 20.49 -11.54
N THR A 616 11.92 19.46 -12.17
CA THR A 616 11.17 18.34 -12.74
C THR A 616 11.50 17.04 -12.01
N ILE A 617 10.47 16.28 -11.64
CA ILE A 617 10.59 14.88 -11.22
C ILE A 617 9.86 14.04 -12.28
N THR A 618 10.58 13.15 -12.96
CA THR A 618 10.00 12.43 -14.10
C THR A 618 10.52 11.01 -14.26
N THR A 619 9.82 10.18 -15.03
CA THR A 619 10.36 8.92 -15.57
C THR A 619 11.02 9.20 -16.91
N THR A 620 12.19 8.61 -17.16
CA THR A 620 12.91 8.78 -18.41
C THR A 620 12.06 8.31 -19.60
N ALA A 621 12.18 8.99 -20.74
CA ALA A 621 11.45 8.58 -21.95
C ALA A 621 11.70 7.10 -22.28
N ASN A 622 10.63 6.37 -22.60
CA ASN A 622 10.64 4.93 -22.88
C ASN A 622 11.09 4.02 -21.72
N LYS A 623 11.14 4.55 -20.49
CA LYS A 623 11.34 3.78 -19.26
C LYS A 623 10.05 3.75 -18.45
N THR A 624 10.05 2.91 -17.43
CA THR A 624 8.91 2.72 -16.54
C THR A 624 9.35 2.76 -15.09
N ILE A 625 8.47 3.26 -14.22
CA ILE A 625 8.61 3.18 -12.76
C ILE A 625 7.46 2.38 -12.17
N SER A 626 7.78 1.57 -11.16
CA SER A 626 6.81 0.93 -10.27
C SER A 626 7.13 1.23 -8.81
N ASN A 627 6.11 1.40 -8.00
CA ASN A 627 6.16 1.80 -6.60
C ASN A 627 6.98 3.08 -6.42
N GLY A 628 6.88 3.98 -7.42
CA GLY A 628 7.56 5.27 -7.42
C GLY A 628 6.74 6.34 -6.71
N ILE A 629 7.40 7.19 -5.94
CA ILE A 629 6.78 8.38 -5.35
C ILE A 629 7.50 9.63 -5.85
N GLY A 630 6.74 10.62 -6.35
CA GLY A 630 7.31 11.89 -6.79
C GLY A 630 7.89 12.67 -5.62
N VAL A 631 7.00 13.10 -4.72
CA VAL A 631 7.36 13.76 -3.46
C VAL A 631 6.62 13.12 -2.28
N ALA A 632 7.33 12.93 -1.17
CA ALA A 632 6.81 12.34 0.06
C ALA A 632 7.10 13.23 1.28
N GLY A 633 6.08 13.49 2.09
CA GLY A 633 6.19 14.13 3.40
C GLY A 633 5.64 13.21 4.50
N VAL A 634 6.47 12.88 5.49
CA VAL A 634 6.09 12.02 6.63
C VAL A 634 6.51 12.64 7.96
N ASN A 635 5.81 12.26 9.04
CA ASN A 635 6.15 12.60 10.43
C ASN A 635 6.30 14.11 10.71
N ASN A 636 5.26 14.89 10.40
CA ASN A 636 5.24 16.36 10.55
C ASN A 636 6.20 17.09 9.59
N ALA A 637 6.40 16.55 8.39
CA ALA A 637 7.14 17.23 7.35
C ALA A 637 6.35 18.40 6.76
N ASN A 638 7.06 19.35 6.16
CA ASN A 638 6.50 20.42 5.35
C ASN A 638 7.03 20.35 3.92
N ILE A 639 6.14 20.12 2.95
CA ILE A 639 6.53 20.01 1.53
C ILE A 639 6.08 21.24 0.73
N GLU A 640 6.91 21.64 -0.23
CA GLU A 640 6.54 22.61 -1.26
C GLU A 640 6.86 22.08 -2.65
N ASN A 641 5.92 22.17 -3.59
CA ASN A 641 6.13 21.76 -4.98
C ASN A 641 5.52 22.78 -5.96
N THR A 642 6.33 23.57 -6.64
CA THR A 642 5.91 24.41 -7.78
C THR A 642 6.35 23.83 -9.12
N GLY A 643 7.15 22.76 -9.11
CA GLY A 643 7.67 22.04 -10.27
C GLY A 643 6.71 20.99 -10.86
N ILE A 644 7.22 20.23 -11.84
CA ILE A 644 6.49 19.18 -12.56
C ILE A 644 6.74 17.82 -11.89
N ILE A 645 5.68 17.00 -11.78
CA ILE A 645 5.77 15.59 -11.40
C ILE A 645 5.12 14.75 -12.52
N LYS A 646 5.92 13.91 -13.19
CA LYS A 646 5.45 13.02 -14.26
C LYS A 646 6.01 11.60 -14.12
N LEU A 647 5.22 10.69 -13.55
CA LEU A 647 5.62 9.29 -13.32
C LEU A 647 4.94 8.38 -14.33
N THR A 648 5.73 7.67 -15.15
CA THR A 648 5.19 6.79 -16.20
C THR A 648 5.37 5.32 -15.80
N GLY A 649 4.27 4.63 -15.55
CA GLY A 649 4.20 3.19 -15.26
C GLY A 649 3.35 2.42 -16.26
N THR A 650 3.59 1.10 -16.35
CA THR A 650 2.82 0.15 -17.17
C THR A 650 2.49 -1.11 -16.36
N GLY A 651 1.23 -1.58 -16.41
CA GLY A 651 0.79 -2.70 -15.58
C GLY A 651 0.62 -2.31 -14.12
N ASP A 652 0.84 -3.24 -13.18
CA ASP A 652 0.66 -3.01 -11.74
C ASP A 652 1.85 -2.26 -11.13
N THR A 653 1.70 -0.93 -10.98
CA THR A 653 2.80 -0.07 -10.56
C THR A 653 2.61 0.60 -9.21
N ASN A 654 1.39 0.94 -8.76
CA ASN A 654 1.19 1.62 -7.47
C ASN A 654 1.98 2.94 -7.33
N ASN A 655 2.15 3.70 -8.42
CA ASN A 655 2.88 4.96 -8.38
C ASN A 655 2.08 6.05 -7.67
N ILE A 656 2.76 6.96 -6.96
CA ILE A 656 2.12 8.08 -6.27
C ILE A 656 2.80 9.40 -6.69
N GLY A 657 2.02 10.38 -7.13
CA GLY A 657 2.58 11.70 -7.46
C GLY A 657 3.02 12.45 -6.20
N VAL A 658 2.06 12.75 -5.33
CA VAL A 658 2.27 13.43 -4.04
C VAL A 658 1.74 12.56 -2.91
N TYR A 659 2.58 12.23 -1.94
CA TYR A 659 2.21 11.46 -0.75
C TYR A 659 2.44 12.26 0.53
N LEU A 660 1.41 12.39 1.38
CA LEU A 660 1.51 13.00 2.70
C LEU A 660 0.92 12.11 3.77
N LYS A 661 1.69 11.89 4.84
CA LYS A 661 1.26 11.18 6.05
C LYS A 661 1.63 12.02 7.28
N SER A 662 0.63 12.37 8.10
CA SER A 662 0.82 13.24 9.27
C SER A 662 1.64 14.50 8.97
N SER A 663 1.41 15.14 7.82
CA SER A 663 2.29 16.20 7.29
C SER A 663 1.52 17.32 6.60
N THR A 664 2.18 18.45 6.37
CA THR A 664 1.63 19.59 5.63
C THR A 664 2.31 19.77 4.29
N GLY A 665 1.57 20.28 3.30
CA GLY A 665 2.11 20.53 1.98
C GLY A 665 1.46 21.68 1.23
N THR A 666 2.25 22.30 0.37
CA THR A 666 1.78 23.29 -0.61
C THR A 666 2.25 22.91 -2.02
N VAL A 667 1.34 22.74 -2.97
CA VAL A 667 1.65 22.47 -4.38
C VAL A 667 1.21 23.68 -5.22
N GLY A 668 2.15 24.40 -5.83
CA GLY A 668 1.83 25.57 -6.65
C GLY A 668 1.44 26.77 -5.81
N ALA A 669 2.23 27.11 -4.78
CA ALA A 669 2.08 28.40 -4.06
C ALA A 669 2.06 29.57 -5.06
N THR A 670 2.94 29.49 -6.07
CA THR A 670 2.94 30.28 -7.30
C THR A 670 2.84 29.34 -8.51
N GLY A 671 2.17 29.78 -9.57
CA GLY A 671 2.01 28.99 -10.81
C GLY A 671 0.96 27.88 -10.76
N THR A 672 0.99 26.99 -11.76
CA THR A 672 0.06 25.86 -11.93
C THR A 672 0.84 24.59 -12.28
N PRO A 673 1.49 23.93 -11.29
CA PRO A 673 2.22 22.69 -11.54
C PRO A 673 1.29 21.59 -12.07
N SER A 674 1.88 20.59 -12.72
CA SER A 674 1.14 19.43 -13.23
C SER A 674 1.63 18.16 -12.55
N ILE A 675 0.68 17.33 -12.12
CA ILE A 675 0.91 15.98 -11.61
C ILE A 675 0.32 15.01 -12.63
N ASP A 676 1.17 14.20 -13.27
CA ASP A 676 0.78 13.19 -14.27
C ASP A 676 1.35 11.83 -13.86
N VAL A 677 0.47 10.87 -13.55
CA VAL A 677 0.86 9.56 -13.03
C VAL A 677 0.19 8.46 -13.85
N SER A 678 0.96 7.47 -14.29
CA SER A 678 0.40 6.31 -15.02
C SER A 678 0.77 4.96 -14.42
N GLY A 679 -0.05 3.96 -14.78
CA GLY A 679 0.04 2.56 -14.37
C GLY A 679 -1.04 2.19 -13.36
N ASN A 680 -1.39 0.92 -13.30
CA ASN A 680 -2.46 0.42 -12.46
C ASN A 680 -2.17 0.65 -10.96
N ASN A 681 -3.23 0.78 -10.18
CA ASN A 681 -3.20 1.03 -8.73
C ASN A 681 -2.54 2.36 -8.32
N SER A 682 -2.23 3.23 -9.29
CA SER A 682 -1.56 4.51 -9.05
C SER A 682 -2.51 5.58 -8.50
N ILE A 683 -1.92 6.57 -7.82
CA ILE A 683 -2.62 7.69 -7.21
C ILE A 683 -1.94 9.01 -7.59
N GLY A 684 -2.71 10.02 -7.97
CA GLY A 684 -2.16 11.34 -8.25
C GLY A 684 -1.70 12.03 -6.97
N VAL A 685 -2.66 12.24 -6.05
CA VAL A 685 -2.43 12.87 -4.74
C VAL A 685 -3.04 12.00 -3.65
N PHE A 686 -2.24 11.66 -2.64
CA PHE A 686 -2.68 10.86 -1.51
C PHE A 686 -2.30 11.53 -0.18
N THR A 687 -3.30 12.04 0.54
CA THR A 687 -3.13 12.58 1.89
C THR A 687 -3.82 11.67 2.91
N VAL A 688 -3.09 11.29 3.96
CA VAL A 688 -3.56 10.36 4.99
C VAL A 688 -3.09 10.79 6.38
N ASN A 689 -3.81 10.35 7.42
CA ASN A 689 -3.48 10.54 8.84
C ASN A 689 -3.28 12.01 9.22
N ASN A 690 -4.35 12.80 9.29
CA ASN A 690 -4.31 14.21 9.72
C ASN A 690 -3.39 15.10 8.86
N SER A 691 -3.27 14.82 7.55
CA SER A 691 -2.46 15.60 6.64
C SER A 691 -3.23 16.79 6.05
N THR A 692 -2.53 17.88 5.73
CA THR A 692 -3.15 19.05 5.06
C THR A 692 -2.36 19.44 3.82
N LEU A 693 -3.04 19.55 2.68
CA LEU A 693 -2.47 19.98 1.41
C LEU A 693 -3.26 21.15 0.82
N ALA A 694 -2.58 22.26 0.55
CA ALA A 694 -3.08 23.30 -0.35
C ALA A 694 -2.43 23.13 -1.72
N MET A 695 -3.18 23.13 -2.81
CA MET A 695 -2.64 22.90 -4.14
C MET A 695 -3.26 23.77 -5.23
N ARG A 696 -2.55 23.92 -6.36
CA ARG A 696 -3.02 24.49 -7.64
C ARG A 696 -2.57 23.58 -8.77
N GLY A 697 -3.23 23.71 -9.93
CA GLY A 697 -2.83 23.00 -11.15
C GLY A 697 -3.45 21.61 -11.30
N ASN A 698 -3.17 20.97 -12.43
CA ASN A 698 -3.88 19.78 -12.88
C ASN A 698 -3.33 18.48 -12.26
N VAL A 699 -4.22 17.52 -12.04
CA VAL A 699 -3.89 16.14 -11.67
C VAL A 699 -4.43 15.22 -12.75
N LYS A 700 -3.57 14.38 -13.33
CA LYS A 700 -3.94 13.36 -14.30
C LYS A 700 -3.43 12.01 -13.81
N VAL A 701 -4.32 11.02 -13.80
CA VAL A 701 -3.98 9.64 -13.45
C VAL A 701 -4.52 8.70 -14.52
N SER A 702 -3.66 7.82 -15.05
CA SER A 702 -4.00 6.90 -16.15
C SER A 702 -3.67 5.44 -15.84
N GLY A 703 -4.63 4.53 -16.08
CA GLY A 703 -4.48 3.09 -15.80
C GLY A 703 -5.76 2.47 -15.26
N ASN A 704 -5.67 1.33 -14.57
CA ASN A 704 -6.78 0.63 -13.91
C ASN A 704 -6.62 0.60 -12.38
N GLY A 705 -7.71 0.56 -11.61
CA GLY A 705 -7.68 0.59 -10.15
C GLY A 705 -7.08 1.88 -9.58
N ILE A 706 -7.20 2.99 -10.31
CA ILE A 706 -6.46 4.24 -10.05
C ILE A 706 -7.28 5.27 -9.28
N SER A 707 -6.63 6.23 -8.62
CA SER A 707 -7.30 7.33 -7.93
C SER A 707 -6.72 8.69 -8.31
N GLY A 708 -7.56 9.69 -8.59
CA GLY A 708 -7.11 11.06 -8.85
C GLY A 708 -6.56 11.72 -7.59
N ILE A 709 -7.46 12.12 -6.69
CA ILE A 709 -7.12 12.73 -5.40
C ILE A 709 -7.81 11.97 -4.27
N VAL A 710 -7.05 11.65 -3.22
CA VAL A 710 -7.54 10.94 -2.03
C VAL A 710 -7.21 11.76 -0.78
N ALA A 711 -8.24 12.08 -0.01
CA ALA A 711 -8.14 12.64 1.34
C ALA A 711 -8.71 11.63 2.34
N LYS A 712 -7.84 11.06 3.18
CA LYS A 712 -8.18 9.94 4.06
C LYS A 712 -7.77 10.20 5.51
N ASP A 713 -8.48 9.62 6.47
CA ASP A 713 -8.15 9.62 7.91
C ASP A 713 -7.89 11.02 8.46
N ASN A 714 -8.93 11.86 8.46
CA ASN A 714 -8.95 13.26 8.91
C ASN A 714 -8.04 14.21 8.11
N SER A 715 -7.75 13.86 6.85
CA SER A 715 -6.89 14.70 5.99
C SER A 715 -7.71 15.69 5.16
N LYS A 716 -7.08 16.82 4.83
CA LYS A 716 -7.66 17.92 4.05
C LYS A 716 -6.85 18.20 2.79
N VAL A 717 -7.52 18.31 1.66
CA VAL A 717 -6.95 18.81 0.39
C VAL A 717 -7.76 20.01 -0.10
N THR A 718 -7.10 21.12 -0.39
CA THR A 718 -7.71 22.33 -0.95
C THR A 718 -7.06 22.64 -2.29
N LEU A 719 -7.82 22.64 -3.39
CA LEU A 719 -7.37 23.04 -4.71
C LEU A 719 -7.84 24.48 -5.01
N ASN A 720 -6.89 25.41 -5.06
CA ASN A 720 -7.11 26.83 -5.28
C ASN A 720 -7.03 27.22 -6.76
N GLY A 721 -8.11 27.81 -7.28
CA GLY A 721 -8.21 28.26 -8.66
C GLY A 721 -8.49 27.13 -9.67
N PRO A 722 -8.61 27.48 -10.96
CA PRO A 722 -9.03 26.54 -11.99
C PRO A 722 -8.04 25.37 -12.16
N ALA A 723 -8.57 24.14 -12.18
CA ALA A 723 -7.80 22.94 -12.45
C ALA A 723 -8.67 21.78 -12.92
N ASN A 724 -8.03 20.81 -13.58
CA ASN A 724 -8.64 19.53 -13.95
C ASN A 724 -8.07 18.39 -13.10
N VAL A 725 -8.95 17.55 -12.56
CA VAL A 725 -8.61 16.24 -12.01
C VAL A 725 -9.10 15.20 -13.02
N THR A 726 -8.20 14.49 -13.68
CA THR A 726 -8.51 13.55 -14.76
C THR A 726 -8.17 12.13 -14.35
N VAL A 727 -9.14 11.22 -14.46
CA VAL A 727 -9.01 9.79 -14.15
C VAL A 727 -9.61 8.99 -15.30
N ASP A 728 -8.75 8.35 -16.08
CA ASP A 728 -9.14 7.54 -17.22
C ASP A 728 -8.08 6.46 -17.51
N ASN A 729 -8.26 5.67 -18.56
CA ASN A 729 -7.22 4.79 -19.06
C ASN A 729 -6.75 5.29 -20.43
N ASN A 730 -5.97 6.38 -20.42
CA ASN A 730 -5.50 7.06 -21.63
C ASN A 730 -6.65 7.48 -22.55
N GLY A 731 -7.66 8.13 -21.95
CA GLY A 731 -8.89 8.56 -22.62
C GLY A 731 -10.00 7.51 -22.70
N SER A 732 -9.71 6.23 -22.42
CA SER A 732 -10.70 5.15 -22.31
C SER A 732 -11.25 5.01 -20.87
N VAL A 733 -12.26 4.17 -20.66
CA VAL A 733 -12.73 3.85 -19.29
C VAL A 733 -11.65 3.10 -18.49
N SER A 734 -11.54 3.45 -17.21
CA SER A 734 -10.67 2.79 -16.24
C SER A 734 -11.43 1.70 -15.50
N SER A 735 -10.89 0.47 -15.51
CA SER A 735 -11.47 -0.71 -14.87
C SER A 735 -10.87 -0.93 -13.47
N PRO A 736 -11.53 -1.70 -12.59
CA PRO A 736 -10.95 -2.14 -11.32
C PRO A 736 -9.77 -3.10 -11.50
N VAL A 737 -8.97 -3.22 -10.45
CA VAL A 737 -7.94 -4.26 -10.29
C VAL A 737 -8.24 -5.02 -8.98
N GLY A 738 -8.66 -6.27 -9.11
CA GLY A 738 -9.19 -7.03 -7.96
C GLY A 738 -10.36 -6.30 -7.32
N THR A 739 -10.31 -6.09 -6.00
CA THR A 739 -11.35 -5.35 -5.25
C THR A 739 -11.17 -3.83 -5.28
N ARG A 740 -10.12 -3.32 -5.92
CA ARG A 740 -9.81 -1.89 -5.96
C ARG A 740 -10.39 -1.28 -7.24
N GLY A 741 -11.37 -0.40 -7.08
CA GLY A 741 -11.97 0.35 -8.17
C GLY A 741 -11.12 1.53 -8.65
N SER A 742 -11.66 2.23 -9.64
CA SER A 742 -11.12 3.49 -10.13
C SER A 742 -11.95 4.67 -9.64
N TYR A 743 -11.27 5.73 -9.22
CA TYR A 743 -11.90 6.83 -8.49
C TYR A 743 -11.43 8.21 -8.95
N GLY A 744 -12.35 9.14 -9.21
CA GLY A 744 -12.01 10.53 -9.52
C GLY A 744 -11.47 11.27 -8.30
N VAL A 745 -12.34 11.51 -7.31
CA VAL A 745 -11.99 12.11 -6.02
C VAL A 745 -12.60 11.29 -4.88
N VAL A 746 -11.80 11.00 -3.86
CA VAL A 746 -12.20 10.20 -2.70
C VAL A 746 -11.94 10.97 -1.41
N VAL A 747 -12.99 11.10 -0.59
CA VAL A 747 -12.90 11.62 0.78
C VAL A 747 -13.35 10.51 1.75
N GLN A 748 -12.40 9.95 2.50
CA GLN A 748 -12.64 8.87 3.48
C GLN A 748 -12.39 9.37 4.90
N GLY A 749 -13.34 9.13 5.80
CA GLY A 749 -13.38 9.68 7.16
C GLY A 749 -14.28 10.91 7.27
N SER A 750 -15.09 10.95 8.33
CA SER A 750 -16.10 12.00 8.56
C SER A 750 -15.52 13.42 8.71
N SER A 751 -14.26 13.53 9.16
CA SER A 751 -13.56 14.82 9.28
C SER A 751 -12.63 15.12 8.11
N SER A 752 -12.52 14.21 7.13
CA SER A 752 -11.71 14.44 5.93
C SER A 752 -12.41 15.39 4.98
N LYS A 753 -11.63 16.12 4.17
CA LYS A 753 -12.16 17.18 3.32
C LYS A 753 -11.42 17.34 1.99
N PHE A 754 -12.16 17.54 0.92
CA PHE A 754 -11.67 18.06 -0.36
C PHE A 754 -12.42 19.34 -0.73
N GLU A 755 -11.69 20.43 -1.01
CA GLU A 755 -12.24 21.73 -1.42
C GLU A 755 -11.62 22.20 -2.74
N GLY A 756 -12.35 22.11 -3.85
CA GLY A 756 -11.92 22.56 -5.17
C GLY A 756 -12.95 23.44 -5.85
N ASN A 757 -13.16 24.67 -5.35
CA ASN A 757 -14.27 25.55 -5.78
C ASN A 757 -14.28 25.88 -7.29
N ASP A 758 -13.10 25.84 -7.93
CA ASP A 758 -12.90 26.09 -9.36
C ASP A 758 -12.41 24.83 -10.11
N THR A 759 -12.42 23.67 -9.45
CA THR A 759 -11.94 22.40 -10.00
C THR A 759 -12.99 21.71 -10.86
N THR A 760 -12.57 21.21 -12.02
CA THR A 760 -13.34 20.28 -12.86
C THR A 760 -12.82 18.86 -12.68
N VAL A 761 -13.68 17.93 -12.31
CA VAL A 761 -13.36 16.49 -12.26
C VAL A 761 -13.77 15.85 -13.57
N ASN A 762 -12.85 15.17 -14.25
CA ASN A 762 -13.08 14.40 -15.46
C ASN A 762 -12.77 12.93 -15.17
N ALA A 763 -13.78 12.06 -15.08
CA ALA A 763 -13.58 10.66 -14.76
C ALA A 763 -14.30 9.74 -15.75
N LYS A 764 -13.59 8.73 -16.26
CA LYS A 764 -14.16 7.65 -17.09
C LYS A 764 -13.90 6.31 -16.43
N ILE A 765 -14.94 5.67 -15.93
CA ILE A 765 -14.83 4.50 -15.05
C ILE A 765 -15.85 3.41 -15.39
N THR A 766 -15.55 2.19 -14.98
CA THR A 766 -16.42 1.03 -15.22
C THR A 766 -16.39 0.05 -14.05
N ASN A 767 -17.38 -0.84 -14.00
CA ASN A 767 -17.60 -1.88 -12.98
C ASN A 767 -17.99 -1.38 -11.57
N PRO A 768 -18.66 -2.22 -10.75
CA PRO A 768 -19.25 -1.82 -9.46
C PRO A 768 -18.28 -1.30 -8.39
N GLU A 769 -17.00 -1.66 -8.46
CA GLU A 769 -15.97 -1.20 -7.52
C GLU A 769 -15.61 0.29 -7.72
N SER A 770 -15.93 0.85 -8.90
CA SER A 770 -15.49 2.18 -9.33
C SER A 770 -16.53 3.26 -9.08
N ILE A 771 -16.07 4.43 -8.60
CA ILE A 771 -16.93 5.56 -8.22
C ILE A 771 -16.31 6.86 -8.68
N GLY A 772 -17.06 7.70 -9.39
CA GLY A 772 -16.55 8.96 -9.93
C GLY A 772 -16.14 9.93 -8.82
N MET A 773 -17.05 10.17 -7.86
CA MET A 773 -16.79 10.95 -6.66
C MET A 773 -17.38 10.27 -5.43
N TYR A 774 -16.56 10.05 -4.40
CA TYR A 774 -16.93 9.40 -3.14
C TYR A 774 -16.66 10.32 -1.94
N SER A 775 -17.60 10.40 -0.99
CA SER A 775 -17.43 11.20 0.22
C SER A 775 -18.11 10.61 1.47
N GLU A 776 -17.31 10.38 2.51
CA GLU A 776 -17.74 10.21 3.91
C GLU A 776 -17.65 11.51 4.73
N GLY A 777 -16.87 12.48 4.25
CA GLY A 777 -16.64 13.78 4.88
C GLY A 777 -17.28 14.90 4.06
N SER A 778 -16.47 15.84 3.57
CA SER A 778 -16.94 16.95 2.72
C SER A 778 -16.12 17.05 1.44
N LEU A 779 -16.80 17.05 0.29
CA LEU A 779 -16.20 17.13 -1.04
C LEU A 779 -16.90 18.24 -1.83
N THR A 780 -16.18 19.30 -2.21
CA THR A 780 -16.71 20.38 -3.06
C THR A 780 -15.89 20.50 -4.36
N VAL A 781 -16.58 20.59 -5.51
CA VAL A 781 -15.98 20.84 -6.84
C VAL A 781 -16.75 21.92 -7.60
N SER A 782 -16.10 22.53 -8.60
CA SER A 782 -16.78 23.42 -9.54
C SER A 782 -17.65 22.62 -10.52
N LYS A 783 -17.04 21.70 -11.27
CA LYS A 783 -17.73 20.91 -12.30
C LYS A 783 -17.42 19.42 -12.18
N ALA A 784 -18.39 18.60 -12.57
CA ALA A 784 -18.23 17.15 -12.64
C ALA A 784 -18.56 16.62 -14.05
N ASN A 785 -17.55 16.07 -14.72
CA ASN A 785 -17.64 15.40 -16.01
C ASN A 785 -17.37 13.91 -15.84
N ILE A 786 -18.40 13.08 -15.67
CA ILE A 786 -18.22 11.68 -15.23
C ILE A 786 -18.95 10.72 -16.16
N THR A 787 -18.22 9.78 -16.74
CA THR A 787 -18.74 8.61 -17.45
C THR A 787 -18.59 7.39 -16.57
N ALA A 788 -19.71 6.81 -16.11
CA ALA A 788 -19.74 5.60 -15.31
C ALA A 788 -20.50 4.51 -16.07
N THR A 789 -19.90 3.33 -16.24
CA THR A 789 -20.49 2.23 -17.05
C THR A 789 -20.46 0.89 -16.33
N ASN A 790 -21.29 -0.06 -16.77
CA ASN A 790 -21.28 -1.45 -16.33
C ASN A 790 -21.32 -1.63 -14.80
N GLY A 791 -22.15 -0.84 -14.11
CA GLY A 791 -22.32 -0.95 -12.66
C GLY A 791 -21.57 0.09 -11.83
N ALA A 792 -20.66 0.87 -12.43
CA ALA A 792 -19.99 1.98 -11.74
C ALA A 792 -20.96 3.08 -11.32
N LEU A 793 -20.57 3.89 -10.32
CA LEU A 793 -21.36 5.01 -9.81
C LEU A 793 -20.76 6.35 -10.23
N ASN A 794 -21.60 7.33 -10.57
CA ASN A 794 -21.11 8.70 -10.78
C ASN A 794 -20.82 9.39 -9.43
N PHE A 795 -21.79 9.41 -8.52
CA PHE A 795 -21.69 10.09 -7.22
C PHE A 795 -22.16 9.19 -6.07
N PHE A 796 -21.31 9.04 -5.05
CA PHE A 796 -21.64 8.32 -3.82
C PHE A 796 -21.29 9.14 -2.56
N ALA A 797 -22.33 9.60 -1.86
CA ALA A 797 -22.22 10.17 -0.52
C ALA A 797 -22.58 9.12 0.54
N ASN A 798 -21.62 8.72 1.38
CA ASN A 798 -21.79 7.75 2.46
C ASN A 798 -21.73 8.45 3.81
N ASN A 799 -22.87 8.96 4.27
CA ASN A 799 -22.99 9.83 5.45
C ASN A 799 -22.15 11.13 5.36
N GLY A 800 -21.63 11.44 4.17
CA GLY A 800 -20.85 12.63 3.85
C GLY A 800 -21.55 13.56 2.88
N LYS A 801 -20.82 14.58 2.40
CA LYS A 801 -21.36 15.63 1.53
C LYS A 801 -20.57 15.72 0.23
N ILE A 802 -21.29 15.90 -0.88
CA ILE A 802 -20.76 16.23 -2.21
C ILE A 802 -21.44 17.52 -2.69
N GLU A 803 -20.68 18.55 -3.07
CA GLU A 803 -21.20 19.79 -3.66
C GLU A 803 -20.59 20.01 -5.05
N ILE A 804 -21.45 20.28 -6.03
CA ILE A 804 -21.09 20.65 -7.41
C ILE A 804 -21.61 22.06 -7.68
N ARG A 805 -20.71 23.01 -7.91
CA ARG A 805 -21.05 24.45 -7.90
C ARG A 805 -21.50 25.03 -9.24
N ASN A 806 -21.06 24.45 -10.35
CA ASN A 806 -21.20 24.99 -11.71
C ASN A 806 -21.59 23.91 -12.74
N GLY A 807 -22.27 22.85 -12.29
CA GLY A 807 -22.81 21.80 -13.16
C GLY A 807 -21.75 20.86 -13.77
N GLY A 808 -21.92 20.49 -15.04
CA GLY A 808 -21.04 19.55 -15.74
C GLY A 808 -21.82 18.62 -16.66
N THR A 809 -21.18 17.52 -17.06
CA THR A 809 -21.77 16.51 -17.97
C THR A 809 -21.55 15.10 -17.45
N THR A 810 -22.61 14.32 -17.25
CA THR A 810 -22.46 12.93 -16.82
C THR A 810 -23.13 11.96 -17.78
N GLU A 811 -22.53 10.79 -17.90
CA GLU A 811 -23.13 9.63 -18.54
C GLU A 811 -23.19 8.51 -17.51
N THR A 812 -24.41 8.02 -17.28
CA THR A 812 -24.69 6.85 -16.45
C THR A 812 -25.09 5.72 -17.38
N GLY A 813 -24.12 4.84 -17.64
CA GLY A 813 -24.24 3.69 -18.52
C GLY A 813 -25.25 2.64 -18.05
N GLN A 814 -25.39 1.60 -18.86
CA GLN A 814 -26.16 0.42 -18.48
C GLN A 814 -25.64 -0.17 -17.16
N LYS A 815 -26.57 -0.63 -16.32
CA LYS A 815 -26.34 -1.14 -14.95
C LYS A 815 -25.80 -0.12 -13.94
N SER A 816 -25.46 1.09 -14.35
CA SER A 816 -24.85 2.11 -13.49
C SER A 816 -25.88 3.00 -12.79
N LEU A 817 -25.41 3.74 -11.78
CA LEU A 817 -26.21 4.66 -10.99
C LEU A 817 -25.60 6.06 -10.94
N LEU A 818 -26.42 7.08 -11.18
CA LEU A 818 -26.00 8.48 -11.09
C LEU A 818 -25.79 8.90 -9.62
N PHE A 819 -26.83 8.83 -8.79
CA PHE A 819 -26.77 9.27 -7.40
C PHE A 819 -27.05 8.13 -6.41
N TYR A 820 -26.08 7.88 -5.52
CA TYR A 820 -26.27 7.05 -4.34
C TYR A 820 -25.94 7.86 -3.07
N ALA A 821 -26.94 8.06 -2.21
CA ALA A 821 -26.78 8.76 -0.95
C ALA A 821 -27.26 7.86 0.18
N LYS A 822 -26.34 7.46 1.06
CA LYS A 822 -26.57 6.49 2.14
C LYS A 822 -26.26 7.12 3.49
N GLY A 823 -27.19 7.02 4.44
CA GLY A 823 -27.01 7.54 5.80
C GLY A 823 -27.66 8.90 6.01
N ALA A 824 -27.94 9.23 7.29
CA ALA A 824 -28.75 10.39 7.67
C ALA A 824 -28.13 11.74 7.28
N ASN A 825 -26.80 11.82 7.21
CA ASN A 825 -26.08 13.06 6.87
C ASN A 825 -25.68 13.14 5.39
N ALA A 826 -26.05 12.14 4.58
CA ALA A 826 -25.69 12.11 3.17
C ALA A 826 -26.37 13.25 2.41
N ASN A 827 -25.56 14.07 1.73
CA ASN A 827 -26.05 15.21 0.95
C ASN A 827 -25.27 15.34 -0.37
N ILE A 828 -26.00 15.46 -1.48
CA ILE A 828 -25.43 15.75 -2.80
C ILE A 828 -26.07 17.03 -3.31
N ARG A 829 -25.33 18.14 -3.26
CA ARG A 829 -25.83 19.49 -3.54
C ARG A 829 -25.37 19.97 -4.91
N LEU A 830 -26.30 20.50 -5.71
CA LEU A 830 -26.03 21.17 -6.98
C LEU A 830 -26.19 22.70 -6.78
N SER A 831 -25.16 23.37 -6.27
CA SER A 831 -25.30 24.76 -5.79
C SER A 831 -25.32 25.82 -6.90
N GLY A 832 -25.09 25.44 -8.16
CA GLY A 832 -25.19 26.33 -9.31
C GLY A 832 -24.80 25.66 -10.64
N GLY A 833 -24.95 26.42 -11.73
CA GLY A 833 -24.83 25.90 -13.10
C GLY A 833 -25.88 24.83 -13.41
N THR A 834 -25.71 24.12 -14.52
CA THR A 834 -26.58 22.98 -14.86
C THR A 834 -25.75 21.73 -15.06
N LEU A 835 -26.05 20.68 -14.30
CA LEU A 835 -25.52 19.34 -14.50
C LEU A 835 -26.38 18.64 -15.56
N ASN A 836 -25.79 18.31 -16.71
CA ASN A 836 -26.46 17.59 -17.78
C ASN A 836 -26.10 16.11 -17.69
N ALA A 837 -27.05 15.28 -17.24
CA ALA A 837 -26.84 13.85 -17.07
C ALA A 837 -27.63 13.06 -18.13
N THR A 838 -26.97 12.12 -18.80
CA THR A 838 -27.62 11.14 -19.68
C THR A 838 -27.67 9.78 -19.00
N ILE A 839 -28.87 9.22 -18.88
CA ILE A 839 -29.08 7.88 -18.32
C ILE A 839 -29.33 6.90 -19.48
N LYS A 840 -28.43 5.93 -19.63
CA LYS A 840 -28.48 4.97 -20.75
C LYS A 840 -29.58 3.94 -20.58
N GLY A 841 -30.25 3.67 -21.70
CA GLY A 841 -31.29 2.65 -21.79
C GLY A 841 -30.75 1.22 -21.77
N GLY A 842 -31.53 0.29 -21.23
CA GLY A 842 -31.30 -1.16 -21.32
C GLY A 842 -32.49 -1.87 -21.97
N SER A 843 -32.28 -3.09 -22.49
CA SER A 843 -33.39 -3.91 -23.02
C SER A 843 -34.14 -4.66 -21.91
N THR A 844 -33.47 -4.92 -20.79
CA THR A 844 -34.01 -5.65 -19.63
C THR A 844 -33.93 -4.80 -18.35
N PRO A 845 -34.76 -5.08 -17.33
CA PRO A 845 -34.67 -4.40 -16.04
C PRO A 845 -33.25 -4.43 -15.44
N SER A 846 -32.53 -5.55 -15.51
CA SER A 846 -31.18 -5.70 -14.97
C SER A 846 -30.07 -4.98 -15.73
N THR A 847 -30.36 -4.42 -16.92
CA THR A 847 -29.38 -3.70 -17.74
C THR A 847 -29.59 -2.18 -17.79
N ARG A 848 -30.71 -1.65 -17.28
CA ARG A 848 -31.00 -0.21 -17.35
C ARG A 848 -30.03 0.61 -16.49
N GLY A 849 -29.59 1.77 -17.01
CA GLY A 849 -29.01 2.82 -16.16
C GLY A 849 -30.08 3.43 -15.25
N THR A 850 -29.70 3.87 -14.05
CA THR A 850 -30.61 4.42 -13.04
C THR A 850 -30.16 5.82 -12.59
N ALA A 851 -31.09 6.77 -12.43
CA ALA A 851 -30.76 8.10 -11.93
C ALA A 851 -30.66 8.15 -10.38
N PHE A 852 -31.70 7.69 -9.69
CA PHE A 852 -31.81 7.81 -8.23
C PHE A 852 -32.02 6.45 -7.56
N TYR A 853 -31.33 6.25 -6.44
CA TYR A 853 -31.62 5.18 -5.50
C TYR A 853 -32.17 5.76 -4.19
N TYR A 854 -33.39 5.38 -3.84
CA TYR A 854 -34.04 5.76 -2.59
C TYR A 854 -34.26 4.52 -1.72
N GLU A 855 -33.78 4.56 -0.48
CA GLU A 855 -34.05 3.53 0.52
C GLU A 855 -34.89 4.11 1.66
N GLY A 856 -36.13 3.66 1.75
CA GLY A 856 -37.08 4.02 2.79
C GLY A 856 -36.96 3.14 4.04
N THR A 857 -37.81 3.44 5.02
CA THR A 857 -37.92 2.70 6.28
C THR A 857 -39.28 2.00 6.42
N GLY A 858 -39.95 1.72 5.29
CA GLY A 858 -41.34 1.26 5.24
C GLY A 858 -42.36 2.40 5.15
N ASN A 859 -41.90 3.62 4.86
CA ASN A 859 -42.74 4.80 4.72
C ASN A 859 -43.52 4.82 3.40
N THR A 860 -44.62 5.58 3.38
CA THR A 860 -45.31 5.92 2.13
C THR A 860 -44.41 6.80 1.27
N PHE A 861 -44.25 6.44 0.00
CA PHE A 861 -43.45 7.16 -0.98
C PHE A 861 -44.34 7.78 -2.06
N ASN A 862 -44.99 8.87 -1.68
CA ASN A 862 -45.85 9.69 -2.53
C ASN A 862 -45.13 10.97 -2.96
N LYS A 863 -45.83 11.86 -3.66
CA LYS A 863 -45.30 13.17 -4.10
C LYS A 863 -44.60 13.94 -2.97
N THR A 864 -45.24 14.08 -1.80
CA THR A 864 -44.68 14.80 -0.65
C THR A 864 -43.39 14.15 -0.16
N ALA A 865 -43.34 12.82 -0.09
CA ALA A 865 -42.13 12.10 0.34
C ALA A 865 -40.97 12.29 -0.65
N ILE A 866 -41.25 12.30 -1.96
CA ILE A 866 -40.24 12.57 -3.01
C ILE A 866 -39.71 14.00 -2.89
N GLU A 867 -40.59 14.99 -2.73
CA GLU A 867 -40.18 16.39 -2.54
C GLU A 867 -39.37 16.56 -1.25
N THR A 868 -39.72 15.87 -0.16
CA THR A 868 -38.93 15.86 1.07
C THR A 868 -37.55 15.24 0.84
N TYR A 869 -37.46 14.08 0.18
CA TYR A 869 -36.19 13.45 -0.19
C TYR A 869 -35.30 14.39 -0.99
N PHE A 870 -35.88 15.11 -1.97
CA PHE A 870 -35.17 16.11 -2.75
C PHE A 870 -34.68 17.30 -1.93
N LYS A 871 -35.44 17.74 -0.92
CA LYS A 871 -35.08 18.84 -0.01
C LYS A 871 -34.05 18.43 1.06
N THR A 872 -33.97 17.15 1.41
CA THR A 872 -33.04 16.67 2.44
C THR A 872 -31.74 16.16 1.83
N THR A 873 -31.83 15.19 0.91
CA THR A 873 -30.67 14.56 0.29
C THR A 873 -30.01 15.44 -0.76
N PHE A 874 -30.81 16.22 -1.50
CA PHE A 874 -30.31 17.14 -2.53
C PHE A 874 -30.54 18.61 -2.18
N GLY A 875 -30.69 18.90 -0.89
CA GLY A 875 -31.04 20.23 -0.40
C GLY A 875 -29.88 21.20 -0.23
N ASP A 876 -30.23 22.48 -0.13
CA ASP A 876 -29.32 23.57 0.25
C ASP A 876 -29.12 23.69 1.78
N GLY A 877 -29.88 22.93 2.57
CA GLY A 877 -29.90 23.00 4.03
C GLY A 877 -30.90 24.00 4.61
N LEU A 878 -31.64 24.73 3.75
CA LEU A 878 -32.65 25.73 4.12
C LEU A 878 -34.07 25.27 3.75
N GLY A 879 -34.25 23.97 3.45
CA GLY A 879 -35.54 23.38 3.07
C GLY A 879 -35.87 23.47 1.58
N ASN A 880 -34.92 23.90 0.73
CA ASN A 880 -35.10 23.92 -0.72
C ASN A 880 -34.27 22.81 -1.38
N SER A 881 -34.82 22.20 -2.44
CA SER A 881 -34.05 21.28 -3.27
C SER A 881 -33.17 22.03 -4.28
N THR A 882 -32.01 21.46 -4.59
CA THR A 882 -31.10 21.95 -5.62
C THR A 882 -31.25 21.25 -6.97
N LEU A 883 -32.18 20.30 -7.11
CA LEU A 883 -32.33 19.53 -8.34
C LEU A 883 -32.83 20.35 -9.54
N GLY A 884 -33.33 21.58 -9.35
CA GLY A 884 -33.60 22.50 -10.48
C GLY A 884 -32.36 22.79 -11.35
N HIS A 885 -31.16 22.52 -10.83
CA HIS A 885 -29.88 22.58 -11.55
C HIS A 885 -29.51 21.28 -12.29
N LEU A 886 -30.41 20.30 -12.36
CA LEU A 886 -30.17 19.01 -13.02
C LEU A 886 -31.05 18.86 -14.26
N ASN A 887 -30.41 18.68 -15.41
CA ASN A 887 -31.06 18.20 -16.63
C ASN A 887 -30.84 16.69 -16.74
N LEU A 888 -31.92 15.91 -16.68
CA LEU A 888 -31.90 14.46 -16.90
C LEU A 888 -32.39 14.16 -18.32
N ASN A 889 -31.48 13.67 -19.17
CA ASN A 889 -31.82 13.07 -20.44
C ASN A 889 -31.99 11.56 -20.25
N MET A 890 -33.26 11.12 -20.25
CA MET A 890 -33.65 9.74 -20.02
C MET A 890 -33.77 9.03 -21.38
N GLU A 891 -32.80 8.19 -21.74
CA GLU A 891 -32.93 7.37 -22.96
C GLU A 891 -34.04 6.31 -22.80
N ALA A 892 -34.62 5.89 -23.92
CA ALA A 892 -35.65 4.84 -23.92
C ALA A 892 -35.13 3.58 -23.21
N GLY A 893 -35.91 3.10 -22.23
CA GLY A 893 -35.50 1.98 -21.40
C GLY A 893 -34.46 2.30 -20.32
N SER A 894 -34.27 3.56 -19.94
CA SER A 894 -33.56 3.92 -18.69
C SER A 894 -34.52 3.84 -17.49
N ARG A 895 -34.01 4.10 -16.28
CA ARG A 895 -34.81 4.13 -15.04
C ARG A 895 -34.58 5.42 -14.24
N LEU A 896 -35.66 6.05 -13.80
CA LEU A 896 -35.58 7.25 -12.95
C LEU A 896 -35.27 6.88 -11.51
N PHE A 897 -36.09 6.03 -10.88
CA PHE A 897 -35.91 5.61 -9.49
C PHE A 897 -35.80 4.10 -9.34
N VAL A 898 -34.89 3.65 -8.47
CA VAL A 898 -35.09 2.46 -7.66
C VAL A 898 -35.57 2.93 -6.28
N ALA A 899 -36.78 2.54 -5.89
CA ALA A 899 -37.35 2.82 -4.59
C ALA A 899 -37.43 1.51 -3.78
N SER A 900 -36.67 1.46 -2.69
CA SER A 900 -36.52 0.28 -1.86
C SER A 900 -37.17 0.49 -0.49
N LYS A 901 -37.84 -0.53 0.06
CA LYS A 901 -38.46 -0.49 1.41
C LYS A 901 -39.48 0.65 1.56
N VAL A 902 -40.37 0.81 0.58
CA VAL A 902 -41.43 1.82 0.60
C VAL A 902 -42.82 1.22 0.42
N LYS A 903 -43.84 2.02 0.76
CA LYS A 903 -45.24 1.76 0.38
C LYS A 903 -45.67 2.77 -0.67
N MET A 904 -46.31 2.32 -1.74
CA MET A 904 -46.69 3.20 -2.84
C MET A 904 -48.07 2.83 -3.40
N ASP A 905 -48.90 3.82 -3.67
CA ASP A 905 -50.15 3.61 -4.40
C ASP A 905 -49.90 3.76 -5.91
N LEU A 906 -50.58 2.97 -6.73
CA LEU A 906 -50.43 2.95 -8.18
C LEU A 906 -50.70 4.33 -8.79
N THR A 907 -51.68 5.07 -8.25
CA THR A 907 -51.97 6.45 -8.67
C THR A 907 -50.79 7.42 -8.51
N ASN A 908 -49.81 7.11 -7.66
CA ASN A 908 -48.60 7.90 -7.42
C ASN A 908 -47.43 7.55 -8.36
N THR A 909 -47.55 6.51 -9.19
CA THR A 909 -46.43 5.97 -9.99
C THR A 909 -46.34 6.52 -11.42
N ALA A 910 -47.43 7.13 -11.91
CA ALA A 910 -47.53 7.61 -13.29
C ALA A 910 -46.50 8.71 -13.60
N ALA A 911 -45.73 8.51 -14.68
CA ALA A 911 -44.68 9.44 -15.11
C ALA A 911 -45.19 10.87 -15.30
N SER A 912 -46.36 11.03 -15.93
CA SER A 912 -46.98 12.34 -16.23
C SER A 912 -47.29 13.16 -14.97
N LYS A 913 -47.63 12.51 -13.86
CA LYS A 913 -47.90 13.17 -12.57
C LYS A 913 -46.61 13.57 -11.85
N LEU A 914 -45.52 12.82 -12.04
CA LEU A 914 -44.22 13.17 -11.49
C LEU A 914 -43.55 14.31 -12.26
N THR A 915 -43.54 14.25 -13.60
CA THR A 915 -42.77 15.18 -14.44
C THR A 915 -43.35 16.60 -14.47
N THR A 916 -44.64 16.77 -14.22
CA THR A 916 -45.31 18.09 -14.23
C THR A 916 -45.72 18.56 -12.83
N GLY A 917 -45.66 17.67 -11.83
CA GLY A 917 -46.21 17.92 -10.51
C GLY A 917 -45.19 18.18 -9.40
N LEU A 918 -43.90 17.83 -9.57
CA LEU A 918 -42.91 17.92 -8.49
C LEU A 918 -42.34 19.33 -8.33
N THR A 919 -42.43 19.88 -7.11
CA THR A 919 -41.79 21.15 -6.76
C THR A 919 -40.33 20.91 -6.37
N GLY A 920 -39.39 21.57 -7.05
CA GLY A 920 -37.96 21.43 -6.77
C GLY A 920 -37.34 20.12 -7.30
N GLY A 921 -37.98 19.46 -8.25
CA GLY A 921 -37.42 18.31 -8.97
C GLY A 921 -36.46 18.70 -10.12
N PRO A 922 -35.85 17.71 -10.78
CA PRO A 922 -34.99 17.93 -11.94
C PRO A 922 -35.78 18.23 -13.23
N ASN A 923 -35.10 18.82 -14.22
CA ASN A 923 -35.62 18.98 -15.57
C ASN A 923 -35.46 17.66 -16.33
N ILE A 924 -36.55 16.92 -16.50
CA ILE A 924 -36.54 15.59 -17.13
C ILE A 924 -36.95 15.70 -18.60
N SER A 925 -36.16 15.07 -19.47
CA SER A 925 -36.41 14.96 -20.91
C SER A 925 -36.25 13.51 -21.37
N GLY A 926 -36.82 13.18 -22.53
CA GLY A 926 -36.84 11.81 -23.08
C GLY A 926 -38.18 11.10 -22.85
N SER A 927 -38.34 9.94 -23.48
CA SER A 927 -39.57 9.13 -23.44
C SER A 927 -39.25 7.64 -23.41
N GLY A 928 -40.21 6.82 -22.97
CA GLY A 928 -40.04 5.36 -22.90
C GLY A 928 -39.10 4.88 -21.80
N TYR A 929 -38.75 5.72 -20.83
CA TYR A 929 -38.04 5.31 -19.62
C TYR A 929 -39.01 4.80 -18.55
N LYS A 930 -38.48 4.04 -17.58
CA LYS A 930 -39.24 3.51 -16.44
C LYS A 930 -39.15 4.47 -15.25
N THR A 931 -40.30 4.88 -14.71
CA THR A 931 -40.32 5.84 -13.59
C THR A 931 -39.78 5.19 -12.31
N PHE A 932 -40.28 4.00 -11.97
CA PHE A 932 -39.92 3.29 -10.76
C PHE A 932 -39.59 1.84 -11.03
N MET A 933 -38.55 1.37 -10.36
CA MET A 933 -38.47 0.01 -9.86
C MET A 933 -38.82 0.01 -8.37
N LEU A 934 -39.83 -0.75 -7.98
CA LEU A 934 -40.16 -1.03 -6.60
C LEU A 934 -39.42 -2.31 -6.18
N TYR A 935 -38.60 -2.21 -5.14
CA TYR A 935 -37.82 -3.31 -4.59
C TYR A 935 -38.06 -3.45 -3.09
N LEU A 936 -38.28 -4.66 -2.56
CA LEU A 936 -38.58 -4.87 -1.13
C LEU A 936 -39.69 -3.93 -0.62
N SER A 937 -40.65 -3.60 -1.47
CA SER A 937 -41.63 -2.55 -1.27
C SER A 937 -43.06 -3.12 -1.30
N GLU A 938 -44.07 -2.28 -1.12
CA GLU A 938 -45.48 -2.65 -1.18
C GLU A 938 -46.22 -1.71 -2.16
N LEU A 939 -46.83 -2.27 -3.19
CA LEU A 939 -47.67 -1.53 -4.14
C LEU A 939 -49.16 -1.74 -3.84
N THR A 940 -49.92 -0.68 -3.62
CA THR A 940 -51.38 -0.73 -3.59
C THR A 940 -51.92 -0.35 -4.97
N VAL A 941 -52.70 -1.23 -5.59
CA VAL A 941 -53.45 -0.93 -6.82
C VAL A 941 -54.79 -0.30 -6.42
N ASP A 942 -54.82 1.03 -6.41
CA ASP A 942 -55.93 1.87 -5.96
C ASP A 942 -56.79 2.43 -7.11
N ASN A 943 -56.35 2.27 -8.35
CA ASN A 943 -57.10 2.60 -9.57
C ASN A 943 -57.29 1.37 -10.48
N THR A 944 -58.23 1.47 -11.43
CA THR A 944 -58.44 0.41 -12.44
C THR A 944 -57.18 0.21 -13.28
N VAL A 945 -56.83 -1.05 -13.53
CA VAL A 945 -55.70 -1.48 -14.36
C VAL A 945 -56.20 -2.17 -15.62
N ASN A 946 -55.68 -1.73 -16.76
CA ASN A 946 -55.87 -2.38 -18.05
C ASN A 946 -54.53 -3.00 -18.52
N LEU A 947 -54.40 -4.31 -18.36
CA LEU A 947 -53.23 -5.09 -18.77
C LEU A 947 -53.04 -5.12 -20.30
N ASP A 948 -54.08 -4.81 -21.09
CA ASP A 948 -53.96 -4.73 -22.54
C ASP A 948 -53.31 -3.44 -23.00
N ASN A 949 -53.36 -2.39 -22.17
CA ASN A 949 -52.78 -1.08 -22.45
C ASN A 949 -51.33 -1.01 -21.98
N ALA A 950 -50.37 -1.03 -22.91
CA ALA A 950 -48.94 -0.99 -22.59
C ALA A 950 -48.50 0.27 -21.81
N THR A 951 -49.27 1.37 -21.86
CA THR A 951 -48.99 2.62 -21.14
C THR A 951 -49.84 2.78 -19.88
N ASP A 952 -50.52 1.72 -19.43
CA ASP A 952 -51.15 1.72 -18.11
C ASP A 952 -50.06 1.88 -17.04
N PRO A 953 -50.24 2.72 -16.01
CA PRO A 953 -49.24 2.91 -14.96
C PRO A 953 -48.73 1.60 -14.36
N TYR A 954 -49.58 0.57 -14.27
CA TYR A 954 -49.18 -0.73 -13.74
C TYR A 954 -48.18 -1.44 -14.66
N ASN A 955 -48.41 -1.37 -15.97
CA ASN A 955 -47.54 -2.00 -16.99
C ASN A 955 -46.23 -1.22 -17.21
N GLU A 956 -46.21 0.06 -16.83
CA GLU A 956 -45.01 0.89 -16.88
C GLU A 956 -44.08 0.69 -15.69
N LEU A 957 -44.54 0.10 -14.59
CA LEU A 957 -43.73 -0.19 -13.41
C LEU A 957 -42.80 -1.38 -13.60
N GLU A 958 -41.68 -1.35 -12.88
CA GLU A 958 -40.89 -2.53 -12.59
C GLU A 958 -41.11 -2.87 -11.12
N ILE A 959 -41.56 -4.09 -10.83
CA ILE A 959 -41.83 -4.53 -9.46
C ILE A 959 -41.04 -5.82 -9.26
N ALA A 960 -40.11 -5.80 -8.32
CA ALA A 960 -39.26 -6.94 -8.04
C ALA A 960 -39.21 -7.17 -6.53
N ASN A 961 -39.36 -8.43 -6.11
CA ASN A 961 -39.25 -8.84 -4.72
C ASN A 961 -40.07 -7.95 -3.76
N SER A 962 -41.31 -7.64 -4.14
CA SER A 962 -42.17 -6.67 -3.45
C SER A 962 -43.58 -7.26 -3.23
N SER A 963 -44.35 -6.67 -2.34
CA SER A 963 -45.75 -7.00 -2.09
C SER A 963 -46.68 -6.20 -3.01
N ILE A 964 -47.85 -6.75 -3.35
CA ILE A 964 -48.87 -6.07 -4.15
C ILE A 964 -50.24 -6.28 -3.49
N ILE A 965 -50.99 -5.21 -3.28
CA ILE A 965 -52.34 -5.22 -2.74
C ILE A 965 -53.30 -4.67 -3.79
N ASN A 966 -54.14 -5.51 -4.37
CA ASN A 966 -55.18 -5.07 -5.29
C ASN A 966 -56.45 -4.66 -4.54
N LYS A 967 -56.83 -3.38 -4.64
CA LYS A 967 -58.09 -2.83 -4.09
C LYS A 967 -59.07 -2.39 -5.16
N ASN A 968 -58.76 -2.61 -6.44
CA ASN A 968 -59.55 -2.15 -7.58
C ASN A 968 -59.68 -3.27 -8.65
N THR A 969 -60.16 -2.92 -9.84
CA THR A 969 -60.34 -3.84 -10.95
C THR A 969 -59.07 -3.91 -11.81
N MET A 970 -58.50 -5.10 -11.97
CA MET A 970 -57.45 -5.41 -12.96
C MET A 970 -58.07 -6.24 -14.09
N SER A 971 -57.93 -5.79 -15.34
CA SER A 971 -58.56 -6.42 -16.51
C SER A 971 -57.57 -6.68 -17.63
N GLY A 972 -57.77 -7.75 -18.39
CA GLY A 972 -56.95 -8.08 -19.56
C GLY A 972 -57.60 -9.14 -20.44
N SER A 973 -57.35 -9.08 -21.75
CA SER A 973 -57.96 -9.99 -22.74
C SER A 973 -56.95 -10.77 -23.60
N LYS A 974 -55.65 -10.48 -23.47
CA LYS A 974 -54.60 -11.12 -24.28
C LYS A 974 -54.18 -12.48 -23.70
N ASN A 975 -53.70 -13.35 -24.59
CA ASN A 975 -53.16 -14.66 -24.24
C ASN A 975 -52.01 -14.54 -23.23
N ARG A 976 -51.97 -15.40 -22.21
CA ARG A 976 -50.87 -15.52 -21.23
C ARG A 976 -50.58 -14.27 -20.39
N GLN A 977 -51.55 -13.37 -20.23
CA GLN A 977 -51.45 -12.26 -19.28
C GLN A 977 -51.44 -12.73 -17.83
N VAL A 978 -50.77 -11.96 -16.98
CA VAL A 978 -50.72 -12.17 -15.54
C VAL A 978 -51.10 -10.88 -14.81
N ALA A 979 -52.03 -10.95 -13.85
CA ALA A 979 -52.49 -9.74 -13.16
C ALA A 979 -51.57 -9.32 -12.00
N MET A 980 -51.19 -10.24 -11.11
CA MET A 980 -50.21 -9.98 -10.05
C MET A 980 -49.19 -11.11 -10.00
N ALA A 981 -47.90 -10.76 -10.03
CA ALA A 981 -46.83 -11.74 -10.02
C ALA A 981 -45.57 -11.24 -9.33
N GLN A 982 -45.04 -11.99 -8.36
CA GLN A 982 -43.78 -11.66 -7.68
C GLN A 982 -43.01 -12.93 -7.25
N GLU A 983 -41.68 -12.84 -7.25
CA GLU A 983 -40.82 -13.89 -6.69
C GLU A 983 -40.01 -13.33 -5.53
N ASN A 984 -40.02 -14.07 -4.43
CA ASN A 984 -39.22 -13.74 -3.27
C ASN A 984 -37.76 -14.11 -3.51
N GLY A 985 -36.87 -13.16 -3.28
CA GLY A 985 -35.46 -13.24 -3.58
C GLY A 985 -34.61 -13.70 -2.40
N LYS A 986 -33.33 -13.34 -2.47
CA LYS A 986 -32.34 -13.53 -1.42
C LYS A 986 -31.76 -12.18 -1.03
N ASP A 987 -31.25 -12.07 0.19
CA ASP A 987 -30.49 -10.91 0.64
C ASP A 987 -29.11 -10.80 -0.06
N THR A 988 -28.30 -9.83 0.37
CA THR A 988 -26.95 -9.62 -0.19
C THR A 988 -25.97 -10.75 0.14
N HIS A 989 -26.28 -11.61 1.11
CA HIS A 989 -25.49 -12.78 1.52
C HIS A 989 -26.04 -14.08 0.95
N SER A 990 -26.93 -13.99 -0.05
CA SER A 990 -27.60 -15.15 -0.66
C SER A 990 -28.50 -15.94 0.30
N VAL A 991 -28.93 -15.33 1.40
CA VAL A 991 -29.90 -15.90 2.33
C VAL A 991 -31.31 -15.62 1.80
N PRO A 992 -32.16 -16.64 1.61
CA PRO A 992 -33.55 -16.46 1.21
C PRO A 992 -34.30 -15.55 2.19
N PHE A 993 -35.08 -14.61 1.65
CA PHE A 993 -35.95 -13.78 2.48
C PHE A 993 -37.11 -14.60 3.06
N PRO A 994 -37.66 -14.22 4.23
CA PRO A 994 -38.84 -14.88 4.78
C PRO A 994 -40.03 -14.71 3.82
N ALA A 995 -40.96 -15.68 3.80
CA ALA A 995 -42.12 -15.67 2.91
C ALA A 995 -42.99 -14.41 3.06
N SER A 996 -42.98 -13.78 4.24
CA SER A 996 -43.69 -12.52 4.52
C SER A 996 -43.13 -11.31 3.76
N GLN A 997 -41.93 -11.41 3.16
CA GLN A 997 -41.31 -10.31 2.41
C GLN A 997 -42.03 -10.01 1.09
N VAL A 998 -42.66 -11.03 0.49
CA VAL A 998 -43.49 -10.91 -0.72
C VAL A 998 -44.88 -11.42 -0.39
N LYS A 999 -45.84 -10.50 -0.33
CA LYS A 999 -47.25 -10.81 -0.11
C LYS A 999 -48.12 -10.22 -1.22
N LEU A 1000 -48.84 -11.07 -1.94
CA LEU A 1000 -49.84 -10.67 -2.92
C LEU A 1000 -51.24 -10.78 -2.31
N THR A 1001 -51.97 -9.68 -2.26
CA THR A 1001 -53.31 -9.62 -1.67
C THR A 1001 -54.30 -9.11 -2.71
N ASN A 1002 -55.35 -9.87 -3.02
CA ASN A 1002 -56.55 -9.35 -3.67
C ASN A 1002 -57.57 -9.03 -2.58
N ASP A 1003 -57.73 -7.74 -2.27
CA ASP A 1003 -58.59 -7.28 -1.16
C ASP A 1003 -60.08 -7.56 -1.47
N ALA A 1004 -60.97 -7.42 -0.48
CA ALA A 1004 -62.40 -7.67 -0.63
C ALA A 1004 -63.05 -6.78 -1.72
N SER A 1005 -62.51 -5.59 -1.97
CA SER A 1005 -62.92 -4.71 -3.07
C SER A 1005 -62.20 -4.99 -4.40
N GLY A 1006 -61.18 -5.84 -4.40
CA GLY A 1006 -60.37 -6.17 -5.57
C GLY A 1006 -61.08 -7.13 -6.51
N LYS A 1007 -60.98 -6.85 -7.82
CA LYS A 1007 -61.50 -7.71 -8.88
C LYS A 1007 -60.41 -7.98 -9.92
N ILE A 1008 -60.15 -9.24 -10.26
CA ILE A 1008 -59.25 -9.62 -11.35
C ILE A 1008 -60.08 -10.29 -12.44
N ASN A 1009 -60.12 -9.69 -13.64
CA ASN A 1009 -60.92 -10.15 -14.78
C ASN A 1009 -60.05 -10.38 -16.01
N LEU A 1010 -59.62 -11.62 -16.23
CA LEU A 1010 -58.76 -12.01 -17.35
C LEU A 1010 -59.54 -12.87 -18.35
N THR A 1011 -59.88 -12.35 -19.53
CA THR A 1011 -60.68 -13.08 -20.54
C THR A 1011 -59.83 -13.85 -21.56
N GLY A 1012 -58.53 -13.55 -21.64
CA GLY A 1012 -57.59 -14.24 -22.51
C GLY A 1012 -57.33 -15.70 -22.11
N GLU A 1013 -56.88 -16.52 -23.05
CA GLU A 1013 -56.48 -17.91 -22.78
C GLU A 1013 -55.14 -17.98 -22.02
N GLU A 1014 -54.91 -19.08 -21.29
CA GLU A 1014 -53.64 -19.37 -20.57
C GLU A 1014 -53.19 -18.27 -19.59
N THR A 1015 -54.12 -17.47 -19.06
CA THR A 1015 -53.85 -16.37 -18.15
C THR A 1015 -53.58 -16.83 -16.71
N THR A 1016 -52.91 -16.00 -15.91
CA THR A 1016 -52.72 -16.24 -14.47
C THR A 1016 -53.23 -15.06 -13.65
N GLY A 1017 -54.13 -15.28 -12.68
CA GLY A 1017 -54.60 -14.21 -11.80
C GLY A 1017 -53.49 -13.73 -10.85
N MET A 1018 -53.07 -14.60 -9.94
CA MET A 1018 -52.03 -14.32 -8.96
C MET A 1018 -50.94 -15.38 -9.01
N TYR A 1019 -49.68 -14.96 -9.07
CA TYR A 1019 -48.50 -15.82 -9.08
C TYR A 1019 -47.50 -15.37 -7.99
N ALA A 1020 -47.13 -16.25 -7.06
CA ALA A 1020 -46.06 -15.96 -6.11
C ALA A 1020 -45.07 -17.12 -6.04
N LYS A 1021 -43.77 -16.81 -5.95
CA LYS A 1021 -42.73 -17.79 -5.62
C LYS A 1021 -42.12 -17.47 -4.26
N ARG A 1022 -42.04 -18.45 -3.35
CA ARG A 1022 -41.56 -18.29 -1.95
C ARG A 1022 -42.21 -17.12 -1.20
N GLY A 1023 -43.47 -16.82 -1.52
CA GLY A 1023 -44.21 -15.68 -0.98
C GLY A 1023 -45.54 -16.11 -0.34
N GLN A 1024 -46.38 -15.14 -0.03
CA GLN A 1024 -47.74 -15.36 0.48
C GLN A 1024 -48.79 -14.84 -0.51
N ILE A 1025 -49.90 -15.55 -0.66
CA ILE A 1025 -51.07 -15.11 -1.45
C ILE A 1025 -52.31 -15.09 -0.55
N ASP A 1026 -53.05 -13.98 -0.56
CA ASP A 1026 -54.33 -13.80 0.13
C ASP A 1026 -55.39 -13.29 -0.86
N ASN A 1027 -56.47 -14.04 -1.07
CA ASN A 1027 -57.58 -13.62 -1.92
C ASN A 1027 -58.87 -13.48 -1.11
N LYS A 1028 -59.33 -12.23 -0.97
CA LYS A 1028 -60.61 -11.82 -0.35
C LYS A 1028 -61.63 -11.31 -1.36
N GLY A 1029 -61.17 -10.96 -2.56
CA GLY A 1029 -62.00 -10.44 -3.66
C GLY A 1029 -62.35 -11.48 -4.73
N GLU A 1030 -62.76 -10.99 -5.89
CA GLU A 1030 -63.17 -11.82 -7.04
C GLU A 1030 -62.02 -12.04 -8.02
N ILE A 1031 -61.83 -13.28 -8.50
CA ILE A 1031 -60.92 -13.62 -9.60
C ILE A 1031 -61.70 -14.41 -10.66
N SER A 1032 -61.73 -13.88 -11.88
CA SER A 1032 -62.29 -14.51 -13.07
C SER A 1032 -61.21 -14.65 -14.13
N VAL A 1033 -61.04 -15.86 -14.66
CA VAL A 1033 -60.01 -16.19 -15.66
C VAL A 1033 -60.59 -16.95 -16.86
N GLY A 1034 -59.97 -16.79 -18.03
CA GLY A 1034 -60.38 -17.38 -19.29
C GLY A 1034 -60.08 -18.88 -19.42
N LYS A 1035 -60.13 -19.38 -20.66
CA LYS A 1035 -59.89 -20.81 -20.94
C LYS A 1035 -58.44 -21.19 -20.67
N LYS A 1036 -58.21 -22.39 -20.12
CA LYS A 1036 -56.87 -22.94 -19.82
C LYS A 1036 -56.03 -22.07 -18.86
N SER A 1037 -56.68 -21.20 -18.09
CA SER A 1037 -56.04 -20.25 -17.18
C SER A 1037 -55.95 -20.78 -15.75
N THR A 1038 -55.16 -20.09 -14.92
CA THR A 1038 -54.96 -20.39 -13.49
C THR A 1038 -55.33 -19.17 -12.65
N ALA A 1039 -56.27 -19.29 -11.71
CA ALA A 1039 -56.66 -18.16 -10.86
C ALA A 1039 -55.55 -17.76 -9.88
N ILE A 1040 -55.03 -18.73 -9.13
CA ILE A 1040 -53.96 -18.54 -8.14
C ILE A 1040 -52.92 -19.65 -8.32
N TYR A 1041 -51.65 -19.28 -8.34
CA TYR A 1041 -50.53 -20.20 -8.40
C TYR A 1041 -49.44 -19.76 -7.41
N LEU A 1042 -49.05 -20.67 -6.53
CA LEU A 1042 -47.97 -20.45 -5.58
C LEU A 1042 -46.92 -21.54 -5.79
N GLU A 1043 -45.67 -21.13 -5.93
CA GLU A 1043 -44.52 -22.01 -6.08
C GLU A 1043 -43.61 -21.88 -4.86
N ASP A 1044 -43.28 -23.00 -4.25
CA ASP A 1044 -42.22 -23.09 -3.25
C ASP A 1044 -41.07 -23.93 -3.81
N ASP A 1045 -39.84 -23.58 -3.46
CA ASP A 1045 -38.64 -24.31 -3.86
C ASP A 1045 -37.83 -24.83 -2.66
N ASP A 1046 -38.48 -24.95 -1.49
CA ASP A 1046 -37.95 -25.47 -0.22
C ASP A 1046 -36.74 -24.69 0.35
N LEU A 1047 -36.45 -23.51 -0.23
CA LEU A 1047 -35.37 -22.63 0.23
C LEU A 1047 -35.84 -21.59 1.27
N GLY A 1048 -37.15 -21.42 1.48
CA GLY A 1048 -37.73 -20.43 2.41
C GLY A 1048 -38.13 -21.00 3.77
N THR A 1049 -38.34 -20.14 4.76
CA THR A 1049 -39.10 -20.52 5.97
C THR A 1049 -40.56 -20.68 5.57
N SER A 1050 -41.10 -21.91 5.71
CA SER A 1050 -42.46 -22.30 5.27
C SER A 1050 -43.52 -21.22 5.53
N ALA A 1051 -44.35 -20.96 4.53
CA ALA A 1051 -45.55 -20.15 4.68
C ALA A 1051 -46.58 -20.93 5.53
N THR A 1052 -46.69 -20.60 6.81
CA THR A 1052 -47.91 -20.86 7.60
C THR A 1052 -48.81 -19.66 7.60
#